data_AF-A0A496XR03-F1
#
_entry.id   AF-A0A496XR03-F1
#
_cell.length_a   1.000
_cell.length_b   1.000
_cell.length_c   1.000
_cell.angle_alpha   90.00
_cell.angle_beta   90.00
_cell.angle_gamma   90.00
#
_symmetry.space_group_name_H-M   'P 1'
#
loop_
_entity.id
_entity.type
_entity.pdbx_description
1 polymer ?
#
loop_
_entity_poly.entity_id
_entity_poly.type
_entity_poly.pdbx_seq_one_letter_code
_entity_poly.pdbx_strand_id
1 'polypeptide(L)'
;MSKFFFNITIPFILSLPLAFGGIPSESQLGLEDSFYLKMEIKERFLNSHGGLDSSKIQKFKVLNIKMMEEYKNIIIQNNLSEGFSLEKAEKKVKKDKIIGAIDLIIKTLDEVSLIEDQNLTNFNLKNILRLYYGLKGRGENNGLAQMTTAFYSMLFQSSDVPLSDLKRPFPSNLLDIKNKRYFSKEELKEMVEKGADLSLIDPPHNTFWRKPENISGINPLAFKGKVEAIPQEFFFKKFMNSGTKPKLKIYHLNPDGKEIKWKIKFGREVHTEFVSSKLMALLGYYTDKYVYVKDFKIYFKDKKEFDSSINKWLSHDRGGEGNLPKKFILDKGLDDKGYWALFNEGLLEGRPKNVTRLKGFHFSQMGNWERREVRAQLLIQAFVNNTDIRDPINNKVKIIKNKKGWEIQELIHDVGYSFGGNLISNAPNAYPNSFLKRGLRKIKIKYNNNHLIKKQSNPFLNTSYSDLKWIGRYFAQITEEQLETIVKASGWPDEVGKLFLEKMKKKRNEIVRIFELDGEIVEGRVIKLFSEVNLKKFNYGHFIRKGKLIKKFESKSSVNFLKNESFPLTFSKIFESLILSALKATEEIPYHEMIKFPLRENGFTIKEFNAGLGVGFRVNRVVKRNPNATTESEAWATHDTLEIFGTIGAGGFFPIINGLQSDLEVKFFLGKQFTLVYYSPTHLKAVMGNFKKLVSAPFKKKKMINSLKNGEAFGFGSFLGFEIETGFGNTGMVRVGLEVELDKKFLNKTLIYKSEDAKYEVTRAKRTEFGIGISGFIEFFNIISIDLIKASILFGKEEGKTYFLDLGLEDQVKAFNYLVYTSKDDTSIEEIPYSETTKKYIEGNWTIGFLSSMGGESRWIWEVTRLPDGKYKRYFNYFTQIKTYRFFVEEGKNYQAKGKIEFADKGFTKILNRSLSLSLIVDDGRTTVKDVRKLKKKVDNIVGKKGFFAYSPELYTTNHFEKTHLDLSIDITPGGLKCIFEKVGCLAKGPKAYKVGNKLKAIRSKKSPIKKMVAAANLFKRSLLNEGKFADIRKFLGPGSLKGELLFSGHLINDQEFLQIKF
;
A
#
# COMPACT_ATOMS: atom_id res chain seq x y z
N MET A 1 54.88 -35.17 -39.05
CA MET A 1 54.97 -36.66 -38.99
C MET A 1 55.81 -36.99 -37.77
N SER A 2 55.57 -37.95 -36.90
CA SER A 2 54.48 -38.90 -36.64
C SER A 2 55.02 -39.82 -35.53
N LYS A 3 54.15 -40.21 -34.58
CA LYS A 3 54.15 -41.50 -33.88
C LYS A 3 55.21 -41.84 -32.80
N PHE A 4 54.65 -42.16 -31.62
CA PHE A 4 54.83 -43.40 -30.83
C PHE A 4 55.94 -43.51 -29.75
N PHE A 5 55.43 -43.58 -28.50
CA PHE A 5 55.79 -44.44 -27.35
C PHE A 5 57.12 -44.28 -26.60
N PHE A 6 56.98 -43.99 -25.29
CA PHE A 6 57.57 -44.83 -24.23
C PHE A 6 56.61 -44.92 -23.02
N ASN A 7 56.32 -46.16 -22.62
CA ASN A 7 55.52 -46.57 -21.47
C ASN A 7 56.35 -46.48 -20.18
N ILE A 8 55.78 -45.92 -19.11
CA ILE A 8 56.19 -46.20 -17.73
C ILE A 8 54.96 -46.72 -16.97
N THR A 9 55.04 -48.00 -16.61
CA THR A 9 54.12 -48.75 -15.75
C THR A 9 54.18 -48.23 -14.32
N ILE A 10 53.05 -47.74 -13.79
CA ILE A 10 52.82 -47.51 -12.36
C ILE A 10 51.77 -48.54 -11.89
N PRO A 11 51.91 -49.15 -10.69
CA PRO A 11 51.10 -50.31 -10.32
C PRO A 11 49.65 -49.91 -10.03
N PHE A 12 48.76 -50.81 -10.44
CA PHE A 12 47.34 -50.89 -10.12
C PHE A 12 47.13 -50.79 -8.59
N ILE A 13 46.77 -49.59 -8.10
CA ILE A 13 46.03 -49.48 -6.84
C ILE A 13 44.58 -49.76 -7.18
N LEU A 14 44.10 -50.92 -6.74
CA LEU A 14 42.69 -51.28 -6.67
C LEU A 14 41.89 -50.12 -6.06
N SER A 15 41.22 -49.34 -6.91
CA SER A 15 40.15 -48.44 -6.50
C SER A 15 38.93 -49.28 -6.11
N LEU A 16 38.97 -49.85 -4.90
CA LEU A 16 37.75 -50.26 -4.23
C LEU A 16 36.82 -49.04 -4.25
N PRO A 17 35.59 -49.15 -4.80
CA PRO A 17 34.63 -48.09 -4.64
C PRO A 17 34.40 -47.95 -3.14
N LEU A 18 34.95 -46.90 -2.53
CA LEU A 18 34.54 -46.46 -1.21
C LEU A 18 33.02 -46.39 -1.29
N ALA A 19 32.34 -47.30 -0.60
CA ALA A 19 30.91 -47.29 -0.47
C ALA A 19 30.55 -45.97 0.20
N PHE A 20 30.30 -44.94 -0.59
CA PHE A 20 29.78 -43.67 -0.11
C PHE A 20 28.47 -44.00 0.58
N GLY A 21 28.51 -44.08 1.91
CA GLY A 21 27.34 -44.34 2.72
C GLY A 21 26.26 -43.35 2.32
N GLY A 22 25.13 -43.85 1.84
CA GLY A 22 24.03 -43.00 1.39
C GLY A 22 23.62 -41.99 2.47
N ILE A 23 23.14 -40.82 2.05
CA ILE A 23 22.65 -39.79 2.97
C ILE A 23 21.59 -40.42 3.89
N PRO A 24 21.77 -40.39 5.23
CA PRO A 24 20.80 -40.94 6.17
C PRO A 24 19.40 -40.37 5.95
N SER A 25 18.38 -41.20 6.09
CA SER A 25 16.98 -40.74 6.06
C SER A 25 16.60 -40.05 7.37
N GLU A 26 15.61 -39.14 7.35
CA GLU A 26 15.11 -38.50 8.58
C GLU A 26 14.75 -39.51 9.70
N SER A 27 14.27 -40.70 9.33
CA SER A 27 13.94 -41.77 10.28
C SER A 27 15.13 -42.31 11.07
N GLN A 28 16.36 -42.11 10.57
CA GLN A 28 17.60 -42.56 11.22
C GLN A 28 18.23 -41.47 12.11
N LEU A 29 17.79 -40.21 11.97
CA LEU A 29 18.44 -39.03 12.56
C LEU A 29 17.73 -38.48 13.81
N GLY A 30 16.50 -38.90 14.08
CA GLY A 30 15.67 -38.37 15.16
C GLY A 30 15.13 -36.95 14.86
N LEU A 31 14.95 -36.15 15.91
CA LEU A 31 14.46 -34.76 15.77
C LEU A 31 15.61 -33.79 15.46
N GLU A 32 15.38 -32.92 14.49
CA GLU A 32 16.25 -31.79 14.19
C GLU A 32 16.34 -30.81 15.37
N ASP A 33 17.39 -29.98 15.42
CA ASP A 33 17.63 -29.03 16.51
C ASP A 33 16.73 -27.78 16.43
N SER A 34 15.44 -28.02 16.23
CA SER A 34 14.40 -27.00 16.25
C SER A 34 13.75 -26.97 17.62
N PHE A 35 13.91 -25.85 18.32
CA PHE A 35 13.25 -25.61 19.61
C PHE A 35 11.73 -25.74 19.47
N TYR A 36 11.16 -25.16 18.40
CA TYR A 36 9.72 -25.14 18.18
C TYR A 36 9.15 -26.52 17.85
N LEU A 37 9.82 -27.32 17.02
CA LEU A 37 9.40 -28.69 16.74
C LEU A 37 9.45 -29.55 18.02
N LYS A 38 10.57 -29.47 18.76
CA LYS A 38 10.76 -30.21 20.02
C LYS A 38 9.70 -29.84 21.05
N MET A 39 9.39 -28.54 21.18
CA MET A 39 8.32 -28.05 22.06
C MET A 39 6.94 -28.57 21.63
N GLU A 40 6.60 -28.50 20.34
CA GLU A 40 5.31 -28.97 19.83
C GLU A 40 5.12 -30.48 20.11
N ILE A 41 6.18 -31.26 19.93
CA ILE A 41 6.17 -32.70 20.24
C ILE A 41 6.05 -32.94 21.75
N LYS A 42 6.83 -32.22 22.56
CA LYS A 42 6.79 -32.32 24.03
C LYS A 42 5.41 -31.98 24.58
N GLU A 43 4.80 -30.90 24.11
CA GLU A 43 3.48 -30.46 24.59
C GLU A 43 2.37 -31.44 24.23
N ARG A 44 2.45 -32.08 23.06
CA ARG A 44 1.39 -32.94 22.53
C ARG A 44 1.54 -34.42 22.80
N PHE A 45 2.76 -34.91 23.02
CA PHE A 45 3.01 -36.35 23.03
C PHE A 45 3.90 -36.83 24.17
N LEU A 46 4.74 -35.97 24.77
CA LEU A 46 5.73 -36.42 25.75
C LEU A 46 5.41 -35.95 27.18
N ASN A 47 5.83 -36.72 28.17
CA ASN A 47 5.77 -36.34 29.58
C ASN A 47 6.95 -35.42 29.95
N SER A 48 7.07 -35.06 31.23
CA SER A 48 8.17 -34.20 31.72
C SER A 48 9.55 -34.84 31.60
N HIS A 49 9.63 -36.17 31.45
CA HIS A 49 10.87 -36.95 31.33
C HIS A 49 11.21 -37.29 29.88
N GLY A 50 10.42 -36.83 28.91
CA GLY A 50 10.66 -37.06 27.47
C GLY A 50 10.13 -38.41 26.94
N GLY A 51 9.54 -39.25 27.79
CA GLY A 51 8.84 -40.47 27.36
C GLY A 51 7.44 -40.15 26.81
N LEU A 52 6.84 -41.08 26.07
CA LEU A 52 5.46 -40.92 25.57
C LEU A 52 4.46 -40.79 26.73
N ASP A 53 3.55 -39.84 26.61
CA ASP A 53 2.47 -39.57 27.56
C ASP A 53 1.14 -40.07 26.96
N SER A 54 0.65 -41.19 27.49
CA SER A 54 -0.59 -41.83 27.00
C SER A 54 -1.81 -40.91 27.10
N SER A 55 -1.89 -40.06 28.12
CA SER A 55 -2.98 -39.08 28.28
C SER A 55 -2.94 -38.01 27.20
N LYS A 56 -1.75 -37.47 26.89
CA LYS A 56 -1.59 -36.49 25.81
C LYS A 56 -1.84 -37.09 24.43
N ILE A 57 -1.33 -38.29 24.16
CA ILE A 57 -1.60 -39.04 22.92
C ILE A 57 -3.10 -39.26 22.75
N GLN A 58 -3.79 -39.73 23.79
CA GLN A 58 -5.23 -39.96 23.75
C GLN A 58 -6.01 -38.65 23.54
N LYS A 59 -5.61 -37.56 24.20
CA LYS A 59 -6.21 -36.23 23.98
C LYS A 59 -6.04 -35.77 22.53
N PHE A 60 -4.87 -35.99 21.94
CA PHE A 60 -4.62 -35.64 20.54
C PHE A 60 -5.38 -36.56 19.56
N LYS A 61 -5.54 -37.85 19.90
CA LYS A 61 -6.38 -38.80 19.16
C LYS A 61 -7.85 -38.36 19.15
N VAL A 62 -8.41 -38.04 20.32
CA VAL A 62 -9.79 -37.50 20.46
C VAL A 62 -9.98 -36.23 19.65
N LEU A 63 -9.00 -35.31 19.67
CA LEU A 63 -9.04 -34.09 18.85
C LEU A 63 -9.16 -34.41 17.35
N ASN A 64 -8.40 -35.40 16.85
CA ASN A 64 -8.44 -35.80 15.44
C ASN A 64 -9.74 -36.54 15.10
N ILE A 65 -10.28 -37.36 16.01
CA ILE A 65 -11.60 -37.99 15.83
C ILE A 65 -12.69 -36.92 15.72
N LYS A 66 -12.68 -35.90 16.59
CA LYS A 66 -13.62 -34.78 16.49
C LYS A 66 -13.50 -34.05 15.15
N MET A 67 -12.27 -33.75 14.73
CA MET A 67 -12.01 -33.12 13.43
C MET A 67 -12.52 -34.01 12.28
N MET A 68 -12.36 -35.33 12.38
CA MET A 68 -12.89 -36.27 11.40
C MET A 68 -14.41 -36.17 11.31
N GLU A 69 -15.13 -36.23 12.43
CA GLU A 69 -16.59 -36.13 12.46
C GLU A 69 -17.09 -34.79 11.89
N GLU A 70 -16.43 -33.68 12.20
CA GLU A 70 -16.73 -32.36 11.61
C GLU A 70 -16.62 -32.40 10.07
N TYR A 71 -15.54 -32.99 9.53
CA TYR A 71 -15.40 -33.15 8.08
C TYR A 71 -16.42 -34.11 7.49
N LYS A 72 -16.75 -35.22 8.16
CA LYS A 72 -17.81 -36.14 7.71
C LYS A 72 -19.12 -35.39 7.56
N ASN A 73 -19.49 -34.59 8.56
CA ASN A 73 -20.70 -33.77 8.55
C ASN A 73 -20.70 -32.76 7.40
N ILE A 74 -19.60 -32.02 7.20
CA ILE A 74 -19.47 -31.07 6.08
C ILE A 74 -19.62 -31.78 4.73
N ILE A 75 -18.97 -32.94 4.56
CA ILE A 75 -19.05 -33.72 3.31
C ILE A 75 -20.47 -34.22 3.10
N ILE A 76 -21.14 -34.74 4.13
CA ILE A 76 -22.52 -35.21 4.05
C ILE A 76 -23.44 -34.06 3.65
N GLN A 77 -23.41 -32.94 4.37
CA GLN A 77 -24.25 -31.76 4.10
C GLN A 77 -24.02 -31.19 2.69
N ASN A 78 -22.77 -31.09 2.24
CA ASN A 78 -22.46 -30.66 0.88
C ASN A 78 -22.98 -31.63 -0.19
N ASN A 79 -23.00 -32.94 0.07
CA ASN A 79 -23.55 -33.90 -0.88
C ASN A 79 -25.08 -33.93 -0.85
N LEU A 80 -25.71 -33.78 0.32
CA LEU A 80 -27.16 -33.68 0.43
C LEU A 80 -27.68 -32.44 -0.31
N SER A 81 -27.00 -31.29 -0.18
CA SER A 81 -27.34 -30.07 -0.93
C SER A 81 -27.10 -30.17 -2.44
N GLU A 82 -26.22 -31.08 -2.89
CA GLU A 82 -26.06 -31.46 -4.31
C GLU A 82 -27.09 -32.53 -4.76
N GLY A 83 -28.04 -32.92 -3.91
CA GLY A 83 -29.12 -33.87 -4.23
C GLY A 83 -28.75 -35.37 -4.12
N PHE A 84 -27.62 -35.71 -3.50
CA PHE A 84 -27.27 -37.11 -3.24
C PHE A 84 -28.08 -37.68 -2.07
N SER A 85 -28.39 -38.98 -2.08
CA SER A 85 -28.95 -39.67 -0.90
C SER A 85 -27.94 -39.76 0.24
N LEU A 86 -28.42 -39.88 1.48
CA LEU A 86 -27.57 -40.04 2.67
C LEU A 86 -26.58 -41.21 2.51
N GLU A 87 -27.06 -42.38 2.09
CA GLU A 87 -26.21 -43.57 1.86
C GLU A 87 -25.08 -43.29 0.85
N LYS A 88 -25.38 -42.56 -0.23
CA LYS A 88 -24.38 -42.18 -1.23
C LYS A 88 -23.41 -41.13 -0.70
N ALA A 89 -23.87 -40.22 0.14
CA ALA A 89 -23.03 -39.25 0.84
C ALA A 89 -22.07 -39.96 1.82
N GLU A 90 -22.54 -40.92 2.61
CA GLU A 90 -21.72 -41.74 3.51
C GLU A 90 -20.70 -42.61 2.75
N LYS A 91 -21.10 -43.22 1.62
CA LYS A 91 -20.16 -43.93 0.74
C LYS A 91 -19.07 -43.01 0.19
N LYS A 92 -19.37 -41.73 -0.04
CA LYS A 92 -18.36 -40.73 -0.44
C LYS A 92 -17.44 -40.35 0.71
N VAL A 93 -17.95 -40.23 1.94
CA VAL A 93 -17.15 -40.01 3.15
C VAL A 93 -16.08 -41.09 3.31
N LYS A 94 -16.44 -42.38 3.19
CA LYS A 94 -15.48 -43.51 3.27
C LYS A 94 -14.38 -43.47 2.20
N LYS A 95 -14.62 -42.78 1.08
CA LYS A 95 -13.67 -42.61 -0.02
C LYS A 95 -12.97 -41.25 0.02
N ASP A 96 -13.30 -40.41 0.99
CA ASP A 96 -12.76 -39.07 1.07
C ASP A 96 -11.31 -39.09 1.55
N LYS A 97 -10.50 -38.27 0.88
CA LYS A 97 -9.06 -38.26 1.04
C LYS A 97 -8.62 -37.57 2.33
N ILE A 98 -9.41 -36.62 2.84
CA ILE A 98 -9.16 -35.94 4.12
C ILE A 98 -9.44 -36.91 5.26
N ILE A 99 -10.56 -37.64 5.19
CA ILE A 99 -10.90 -38.68 6.17
C ILE A 99 -9.79 -39.72 6.25
N GLY A 100 -9.36 -40.26 5.10
CA GLY A 100 -8.25 -41.23 5.08
C GLY A 100 -6.91 -40.68 5.59
N ALA A 101 -6.68 -39.37 5.53
CA ALA A 101 -5.49 -38.74 6.13
C ALA A 101 -5.60 -38.62 7.66
N ILE A 102 -6.81 -38.39 8.18
CA ILE A 102 -7.06 -38.39 9.62
C ILE A 102 -6.98 -39.81 10.19
N ASP A 103 -7.54 -40.79 9.48
CA ASP A 103 -7.40 -42.20 9.83
C ASP A 103 -5.93 -42.61 9.89
N LEU A 104 -5.11 -42.14 8.95
CA LEU A 104 -3.67 -42.38 8.97
C LEU A 104 -3.00 -41.77 10.21
N ILE A 105 -3.38 -40.56 10.63
CA ILE A 105 -2.88 -39.96 11.87
C ILE A 105 -3.26 -40.82 13.07
N ILE A 106 -4.53 -41.21 13.19
CA ILE A 106 -5.05 -42.01 14.30
C ILE A 106 -4.34 -43.36 14.38
N LYS A 107 -4.21 -44.04 13.24
CA LYS A 107 -3.50 -45.32 13.14
C LYS A 107 -2.03 -45.18 13.55
N THR A 108 -1.35 -44.14 13.07
CA THR A 108 0.07 -43.91 13.40
C THR A 108 0.24 -43.62 14.90
N LEU A 109 -0.70 -42.92 15.53
CA LEU A 109 -0.66 -42.69 16.98
C LEU A 109 -0.73 -44.00 17.78
N ASP A 110 -1.54 -44.97 17.33
CA ASP A 110 -1.67 -46.28 17.97
C ASP A 110 -0.41 -47.13 17.79
N GLU A 111 0.29 -46.99 16.66
CA GLU A 111 1.54 -47.70 16.38
C GLU A 111 2.73 -47.10 17.15
N VAL A 112 2.76 -45.79 17.38
CA VAL A 112 3.91 -45.10 18.00
C VAL A 112 4.20 -45.60 19.42
N SER A 113 3.19 -46.02 20.19
CA SER A 113 3.41 -46.58 21.53
C SER A 113 4.11 -47.95 21.53
N LEU A 114 4.19 -48.60 20.37
CA LEU A 114 4.80 -49.93 20.20
C LEU A 114 6.24 -49.86 19.67
N ILE A 115 6.75 -48.67 19.37
CA ILE A 115 8.07 -48.49 18.75
C ILE A 115 9.13 -48.26 19.85
N GLU A 116 10.06 -49.19 19.97
CA GLU A 116 11.18 -49.09 20.92
C GLU A 116 12.27 -48.09 20.46
N ASP A 117 12.47 -47.94 19.15
CA ASP A 117 13.46 -47.00 18.58
C ASP A 117 12.98 -45.54 18.72
N GLN A 118 13.66 -44.77 19.57
CA GLN A 118 13.33 -43.38 19.84
C GLN A 118 13.41 -42.47 18.60
N ASN A 119 14.34 -42.72 17.68
CA ASN A 119 14.47 -41.93 16.45
C ASN A 119 13.29 -42.20 15.51
N LEU A 120 12.88 -43.47 15.39
CA LEU A 120 11.72 -43.86 14.62
C LEU A 120 10.42 -43.33 15.25
N THR A 121 10.29 -43.38 16.57
CA THR A 121 9.19 -42.76 17.32
C THR A 121 9.09 -41.26 17.03
N ASN A 122 10.20 -40.53 17.18
CA ASN A 122 10.30 -39.10 16.87
C ASN A 122 9.93 -38.76 15.42
N PHE A 123 10.40 -39.57 14.46
CA PHE A 123 10.07 -39.41 13.04
C PHE A 123 8.57 -39.58 12.77
N ASN A 124 7.93 -40.59 13.39
CA ASN A 124 6.49 -40.81 13.26
C ASN A 124 5.68 -39.67 13.90
N LEU A 125 6.09 -39.17 15.07
CA LEU A 125 5.47 -37.99 15.69
C LEU A 125 5.59 -36.73 14.82
N LYS A 126 6.75 -36.50 14.18
CA LYS A 126 6.94 -35.42 13.20
C LYS A 126 5.98 -35.58 12.01
N ASN A 127 5.82 -36.79 11.48
CA ASN A 127 4.91 -37.06 10.37
C ASN A 127 3.43 -36.87 10.74
N ILE A 128 3.02 -37.27 11.94
CA ILE A 128 1.69 -36.99 12.49
C ILE A 128 1.43 -35.47 12.46
N LEU A 129 2.38 -34.66 12.93
CA LEU A 129 2.24 -33.20 12.90
C LEU A 129 2.19 -32.64 11.48
N ARG A 130 3.02 -33.14 10.55
CA ARG A 130 2.99 -32.74 9.12
C ARG A 130 1.60 -32.96 8.52
N LEU A 131 0.99 -34.11 8.77
CA LEU A 131 -0.37 -34.42 8.32
C LEU A 131 -1.40 -33.51 8.99
N TYR A 132 -1.33 -33.35 10.31
CA TYR A 132 -2.25 -32.51 11.08
C TYR A 132 -2.24 -31.04 10.62
N TYR A 133 -1.06 -30.43 10.46
CA TYR A 133 -0.95 -29.08 9.91
C TYR A 133 -1.30 -29.03 8.43
N GLY A 134 -0.99 -30.09 7.67
CA GLY A 134 -1.44 -30.30 6.29
C GLY A 134 -2.97 -30.24 6.14
N LEU A 135 -3.71 -30.68 7.16
CA LEU A 135 -5.18 -30.66 7.23
C LEU A 135 -5.74 -29.33 7.72
N LYS A 136 -4.96 -28.55 8.46
CA LYS A 136 -5.37 -27.20 8.88
C LYS A 136 -5.43 -26.28 7.68
N GLY A 137 -6.60 -25.68 7.48
CA GLY A 137 -6.74 -24.55 6.57
C GLY A 137 -5.99 -23.34 7.13
N ARG A 138 -5.93 -22.27 6.35
CA ARG A 138 -5.62 -20.96 6.93
C ARG A 138 -6.67 -20.73 8.03
N GLY A 139 -6.24 -20.46 9.26
CA GLY A 139 -7.15 -19.92 10.25
C GLY A 139 -7.84 -18.70 9.64
N GLU A 140 -9.12 -18.52 9.89
CA GLU A 140 -9.93 -17.39 9.40
C GLU A 140 -9.42 -16.07 10.01
N ASN A 141 -8.20 -15.68 9.68
CA ASN A 141 -7.67 -14.38 10.01
C ASN A 141 -8.33 -13.40 9.04
N ASN A 142 -9.10 -12.45 9.60
CA ASN A 142 -9.76 -11.36 8.89
C ASN A 142 -8.93 -10.87 7.70
N GLY A 143 -9.47 -11.00 6.49
CA GLY A 143 -8.76 -10.70 5.23
C GLY A 143 -8.19 -9.28 5.17
N LEU A 144 -8.73 -8.36 5.97
CA LEU A 144 -8.33 -6.96 6.05
C LEU A 144 -7.01 -6.73 6.81
N ALA A 145 -6.84 -7.36 7.98
CA ALA A 145 -5.56 -7.34 8.70
C ALA A 145 -4.44 -7.98 7.85
N GLN A 146 -4.83 -8.93 7.00
CA GLN A 146 -3.91 -9.53 6.05
C GLN A 146 -3.48 -8.57 4.95
N MET A 147 -4.43 -7.82 4.37
CA MET A 147 -4.17 -6.88 3.30
C MET A 147 -3.32 -5.68 3.75
N THR A 148 -3.63 -5.09 4.91
CA THR A 148 -2.87 -3.94 5.45
C THR A 148 -1.42 -4.31 5.75
N THR A 149 -1.22 -5.46 6.39
CA THR A 149 0.12 -5.91 6.73
C THR A 149 0.88 -6.41 5.49
N ALA A 150 0.19 -6.99 4.49
CA ALA A 150 0.76 -7.33 3.19
C ALA A 150 1.30 -6.08 2.48
N PHE A 151 0.52 -5.00 2.48
CA PHE A 151 0.93 -3.72 1.92
C PHE A 151 2.14 -3.13 2.67
N TYR A 152 2.12 -3.19 4.01
CA TYR A 152 3.27 -2.79 4.83
C TYR A 152 4.52 -3.60 4.48
N SER A 153 4.39 -4.93 4.36
CA SER A 153 5.50 -5.83 4.03
C SER A 153 6.06 -5.48 2.64
N MET A 154 5.20 -5.25 1.65
CA MET A 154 5.60 -4.86 0.29
C MET A 154 6.38 -3.54 0.24
N LEU A 155 6.03 -2.57 1.08
CA LEU A 155 6.65 -1.24 1.09
C LEU A 155 7.90 -1.14 1.97
N PHE A 156 7.92 -1.84 3.10
CA PHE A 156 8.89 -1.58 4.17
C PHE A 156 9.75 -2.79 4.53
N GLN A 157 9.36 -4.01 4.17
CA GLN A 157 10.15 -5.18 4.50
C GLN A 157 11.26 -5.37 3.48
N SER A 158 12.50 -5.16 3.93
CA SER A 158 13.69 -5.48 3.15
C SER A 158 14.05 -6.95 3.32
N SER A 159 14.31 -7.62 2.19
CA SER A 159 14.82 -8.99 2.11
C SER A 159 16.35 -9.05 2.14
N ASP A 160 17.03 -8.04 2.69
CA ASP A 160 18.48 -8.00 2.73
C ASP A 160 19.04 -9.05 3.72
N VAL A 161 20.13 -9.72 3.33
CA VAL A 161 20.77 -10.78 4.11
C VAL A 161 22.18 -10.34 4.51
N PRO A 162 22.53 -10.28 5.81
CA PRO A 162 23.90 -9.98 6.24
C PRO A 162 24.92 -10.95 5.65
N LEU A 163 26.14 -10.49 5.36
CA LEU A 163 27.22 -11.37 4.87
C LEU A 163 27.78 -12.31 5.95
N SER A 164 27.55 -11.99 7.22
CA SER A 164 27.99 -12.81 8.36
C SER A 164 26.81 -13.65 8.85
N ASP A 165 26.99 -14.97 8.87
CA ASP A 165 25.99 -15.92 9.34
C ASP A 165 25.67 -15.76 10.83
N LEU A 166 26.62 -15.28 11.65
CA LEU A 166 26.42 -14.97 13.07
C LEU A 166 25.31 -13.94 13.34
N LYS A 167 24.88 -13.19 12.32
CA LYS A 167 23.79 -12.21 12.43
C LYS A 167 22.41 -12.81 12.18
N ARG A 168 22.32 -14.12 11.94
CA ARG A 168 21.09 -14.87 11.69
C ARG A 168 21.07 -16.14 12.53
N PRO A 169 19.88 -16.69 12.85
CA PRO A 169 19.80 -17.99 13.51
C PRO A 169 20.37 -19.09 12.61
N PHE A 170 21.06 -20.07 13.17
CA PHE A 170 21.52 -21.25 12.42
C PHE A 170 20.36 -22.15 11.99
N PRO A 171 20.48 -22.89 10.88
CA PRO A 171 19.48 -23.86 10.47
C PRO A 171 19.40 -25.03 11.46
N SER A 172 18.21 -25.55 11.70
CA SER A 172 18.00 -26.63 12.68
C SER A 172 18.37 -28.03 12.17
N ASN A 173 18.54 -28.20 10.85
CA ASN A 173 18.53 -29.50 10.19
C ASN A 173 19.79 -29.81 9.36
N LEU A 174 20.94 -29.23 9.71
CA LEU A 174 22.20 -29.54 9.03
C LEU A 174 22.75 -30.89 9.51
N LEU A 175 23.23 -31.70 8.56
CA LEU A 175 23.61 -33.09 8.80
C LEU A 175 25.09 -33.24 9.14
N ASP A 176 25.36 -33.91 10.27
CA ASP A 176 26.66 -34.52 10.56
C ASP A 176 26.68 -35.93 9.99
N ILE A 177 27.19 -36.08 8.76
CA ILE A 177 27.22 -37.35 8.03
C ILE A 177 28.03 -38.41 8.80
N LYS A 178 29.13 -37.99 9.45
CA LYS A 178 30.05 -38.89 10.15
C LYS A 178 29.36 -39.54 11.35
N ASN A 179 28.63 -38.74 12.13
CA ASN A 179 27.98 -39.20 13.35
C ASN A 179 26.49 -39.57 13.16
N LYS A 180 25.96 -39.47 11.93
CA LYS A 180 24.55 -39.74 11.58
C LYS A 180 23.57 -39.03 12.52
N ARG A 181 23.78 -37.73 12.75
CA ARG A 181 22.92 -36.87 13.57
C ARG A 181 22.82 -35.47 12.98
N TYR A 182 21.99 -34.62 13.58
CA TYR A 182 22.00 -33.19 13.31
C TYR A 182 23.11 -32.49 14.10
N PHE A 183 23.71 -31.46 13.51
CA PHE A 183 24.54 -30.52 14.27
C PHE A 183 23.66 -29.70 15.23
N SER A 184 24.17 -29.40 16.43
CA SER A 184 23.55 -28.42 17.31
C SER A 184 23.83 -27.00 16.82
N LYS A 185 22.99 -26.04 17.23
CA LYS A 185 23.20 -24.63 16.89
C LYS A 185 24.53 -24.08 17.45
N GLU A 186 24.97 -24.58 18.60
CA GLU A 186 26.25 -24.22 19.23
C GLU A 186 27.44 -24.75 18.43
N GLU A 187 27.39 -25.99 17.94
CA GLU A 187 28.41 -26.56 17.06
C GLU A 187 28.52 -25.77 15.76
N LEU A 188 27.38 -25.44 15.14
CA LEU A 188 27.36 -24.62 13.92
C LEU A 188 27.94 -23.22 14.15
N LYS A 189 27.69 -22.64 15.33
CA LYS A 189 28.28 -21.36 15.74
C LYS A 189 29.79 -21.47 15.86
N GLU A 190 30.28 -22.47 16.58
CA GLU A 190 31.71 -22.73 16.75
C GLU A 190 32.41 -22.97 15.41
N MET A 191 31.76 -23.72 14.51
CA MET A 191 32.25 -23.93 13.13
C MET A 191 32.40 -22.61 12.37
N VAL A 192 31.40 -21.71 12.43
CA VAL A 192 31.47 -20.40 11.76
C VAL A 192 32.53 -19.50 12.39
N GLU A 193 32.68 -19.51 13.71
CA GLU A 193 33.73 -18.78 14.42
C GLU A 193 35.13 -19.27 14.02
N LYS A 194 35.26 -20.57 13.71
CA LYS A 194 36.46 -21.19 13.13
C LYS A 194 36.61 -21.00 11.62
N GLY A 195 35.71 -20.24 10.98
CA GLY A 195 35.77 -19.92 9.55
C GLY A 195 35.21 -21.01 8.62
N ALA A 196 34.47 -21.99 9.13
CA ALA A 196 33.85 -23.03 8.30
C ALA A 196 32.74 -22.46 7.39
N ASP A 197 32.72 -22.90 6.14
CA ASP A 197 31.63 -22.57 5.21
C ASP A 197 30.45 -23.54 5.41
N LEU A 198 29.48 -23.13 6.24
CA LEU A 198 28.28 -23.94 6.49
C LEU A 198 27.49 -24.24 5.21
N SER A 199 27.68 -23.49 4.12
CA SER A 199 26.94 -23.73 2.88
C SER A 199 27.37 -25.00 2.13
N LEU A 200 28.41 -25.69 2.61
CA LEU A 200 28.84 -27.00 2.11
C LEU A 200 28.09 -28.18 2.75
N ILE A 201 27.31 -27.93 3.81
CA ILE A 201 26.60 -28.97 4.57
C ILE A 201 25.15 -29.08 4.07
N ASP A 202 24.74 -30.22 3.54
CA ASP A 202 23.37 -30.41 3.10
C ASP A 202 22.41 -30.70 4.28
N PRO A 203 21.13 -30.31 4.19
CA PRO A 203 20.08 -30.93 5.00
C PRO A 203 19.85 -32.38 4.53
N PRO A 204 19.28 -33.27 5.36
CA PRO A 204 18.98 -34.62 4.93
C PRO A 204 17.86 -34.65 3.90
N HIS A 205 17.71 -35.78 3.21
CA HIS A 205 16.52 -36.06 2.42
C HIS A 205 15.28 -36.02 3.31
N ASN A 206 14.32 -35.16 2.96
CA ASN A 206 13.11 -34.97 3.76
C ASN A 206 11.86 -34.82 2.87
N THR A 207 10.72 -34.56 3.51
CA THR A 207 9.43 -34.43 2.85
C THR A 207 9.31 -33.22 1.94
N PHE A 208 10.16 -32.19 2.07
CA PHE A 208 10.08 -30.94 1.30
C PHE A 208 11.14 -30.84 0.19
N TRP A 209 12.31 -31.40 0.45
CA TRP A 209 13.47 -31.33 -0.44
C TRP A 209 14.24 -32.65 -0.45
N ARG A 210 14.76 -32.99 -1.63
CA ARG A 210 15.66 -34.13 -1.82
C ARG A 210 16.87 -33.65 -2.60
N LYS A 211 18.09 -33.95 -2.11
CA LYS A 211 19.32 -33.71 -2.86
C LYS A 211 19.22 -34.25 -4.29
N PRO A 212 19.30 -33.38 -5.32
CA PRO A 212 19.39 -33.83 -6.69
C PRO A 212 20.83 -34.30 -6.95
N GLU A 213 20.98 -35.52 -7.46
CA GLU A 213 22.29 -36.03 -7.91
C GLU A 213 22.56 -35.50 -9.31
N ASN A 214 23.71 -34.85 -9.54
CA ASN A 214 24.17 -34.41 -10.86
C ASN A 214 23.09 -33.59 -11.61
N ILE A 215 22.74 -32.42 -11.09
CA ILE A 215 21.68 -31.54 -11.65
C ILE A 215 21.80 -31.39 -13.16
N SER A 216 23.02 -31.13 -13.63
CA SER A 216 23.34 -30.91 -15.04
C SER A 216 23.10 -32.12 -15.95
N GLY A 217 23.00 -33.33 -15.41
CA GLY A 217 22.60 -34.54 -16.15
C GLY A 217 21.09 -34.82 -16.12
N ILE A 218 20.32 -34.07 -15.33
CA ILE A 218 18.87 -34.25 -15.24
C ILE A 218 18.21 -33.67 -16.49
N ASN A 219 17.49 -34.49 -17.25
CA ASN A 219 16.59 -33.97 -18.27
C ASN A 219 15.44 -33.19 -17.58
N PRO A 220 15.31 -31.87 -17.80
CA PRO A 220 14.33 -31.04 -17.09
C PRO A 220 12.88 -31.34 -17.51
N LEU A 221 12.68 -32.01 -18.64
CA LEU A 221 11.38 -32.43 -19.14
C LEU A 221 11.06 -33.88 -18.79
N ALA A 222 12.03 -34.66 -18.29
CA ALA A 222 11.81 -36.05 -17.98
C ALA A 222 10.71 -36.23 -16.93
N PHE A 223 9.81 -37.15 -17.22
CA PHE A 223 8.84 -37.63 -16.27
C PHE A 223 9.40 -38.88 -15.60
N LYS A 224 9.40 -38.93 -14.26
CA LYS A 224 9.62 -40.19 -13.55
C LYS A 224 8.42 -41.11 -13.84
N GLY A 225 8.60 -42.01 -14.81
CA GLY A 225 7.61 -42.95 -15.38
C GLY A 225 7.59 -42.88 -16.92
N LYS A 226 7.29 -43.99 -17.61
CA LYS A 226 7.04 -44.00 -19.07
C LYS A 226 5.85 -43.08 -19.35
N VAL A 227 6.10 -41.81 -19.66
CA VAL A 227 5.05 -40.93 -20.15
C VAL A 227 5.02 -41.16 -21.64
N GLU A 228 3.97 -41.88 -22.05
CA GLU A 228 3.48 -41.91 -23.43
C GLU A 228 3.37 -40.47 -23.97
N ALA A 229 3.35 -40.33 -25.29
CA ALA A 229 3.19 -39.04 -25.95
C ALA A 229 2.09 -38.20 -25.26
N ILE A 230 2.36 -36.90 -25.06
CA ILE A 230 1.42 -36.00 -24.38
C ILE A 230 0.08 -36.04 -25.16
N PRO A 231 -1.04 -36.40 -24.51
CA PRO A 231 -2.30 -36.57 -25.22
C PRO A 231 -2.77 -35.23 -25.77
N GLN A 232 -3.32 -35.27 -26.98
CA GLN A 232 -3.94 -34.12 -27.64
C GLN A 232 -5.46 -34.12 -27.53
N GLU A 233 -6.03 -35.20 -26.98
CA GLU A 233 -7.47 -35.36 -26.81
C GLU A 233 -7.79 -35.65 -25.35
N PHE A 234 -8.77 -34.92 -24.82
CA PHE A 234 -9.24 -35.05 -23.47
C PHE A 234 -10.76 -35.05 -23.42
N PHE A 235 -11.33 -35.59 -22.35
CA PHE A 235 -12.75 -35.60 -22.08
C PHE A 235 -13.04 -34.71 -20.88
N PHE A 236 -14.04 -33.83 -21.03
CA PHE A 236 -14.50 -32.93 -19.99
C PHE A 236 -15.10 -33.71 -18.81
N LYS A 237 -14.93 -33.18 -17.60
CA LYS A 237 -15.50 -33.77 -16.39
C LYS A 237 -16.22 -32.75 -15.52
N LYS A 238 -15.58 -31.60 -15.24
CA LYS A 238 -16.16 -30.55 -14.39
C LYS A 238 -15.41 -29.22 -14.52
N PHE A 239 -16.16 -28.12 -14.54
CA PHE A 239 -15.60 -26.77 -14.34
C PHE A 239 -15.32 -26.50 -12.85
N MET A 240 -14.19 -25.88 -12.53
CA MET A 240 -13.75 -25.65 -11.14
C MET A 240 -13.84 -24.17 -10.75
N ASN A 241 -14.78 -23.82 -9.87
CA ASN A 241 -15.00 -22.45 -9.35
C ASN A 241 -13.94 -21.99 -8.31
N SER A 242 -12.69 -22.43 -8.41
CA SER A 242 -11.67 -22.19 -7.38
C SER A 242 -10.55 -21.24 -7.83
N GLY A 243 -10.39 -20.13 -7.13
CA GLY A 243 -9.35 -19.12 -7.37
C GLY A 243 -9.76 -18.09 -8.43
N THR A 244 -8.80 -17.34 -8.98
CA THR A 244 -9.07 -16.23 -9.92
C THR A 244 -9.04 -16.63 -11.39
N LYS A 245 -8.53 -17.83 -11.71
CA LYS A 245 -8.35 -18.31 -13.09
C LYS A 245 -9.21 -19.53 -13.39
N PRO A 246 -9.80 -19.60 -14.60
CA PRO A 246 -10.62 -20.72 -15.04
C PRO A 246 -9.80 -22.00 -15.08
N LYS A 247 -10.40 -23.09 -14.59
CA LYS A 247 -9.78 -24.40 -14.45
C LYS A 247 -10.80 -25.47 -14.79
N LEU A 248 -10.40 -26.49 -15.54
CA LEU A 248 -11.25 -27.65 -15.83
C LEU A 248 -10.64 -28.92 -15.26
N LYS A 249 -11.48 -29.85 -14.82
CA LYS A 249 -11.12 -31.25 -14.62
C LYS A 249 -11.42 -31.97 -15.92
N ILE A 250 -10.41 -32.64 -16.44
CA ILE A 250 -10.48 -33.43 -17.67
C ILE A 250 -9.83 -34.79 -17.44
N TYR A 251 -9.99 -35.72 -18.36
CA TYR A 251 -9.29 -36.99 -18.35
C TYR A 251 -8.95 -37.45 -19.77
N HIS A 252 -8.00 -38.36 -19.91
CA HIS A 252 -7.81 -39.14 -21.13
C HIS A 252 -7.82 -40.63 -20.78
N LEU A 253 -7.94 -41.47 -21.78
CA LEU A 253 -7.79 -42.92 -21.66
C LEU A 253 -6.38 -43.28 -22.10
N ASN A 254 -5.65 -44.03 -21.27
CA ASN A 254 -4.36 -44.59 -21.69
C ASN A 254 -4.59 -45.78 -22.66
N PRO A 255 -3.56 -46.38 -23.28
CA PRO A 255 -3.70 -47.54 -24.16
C PRO A 255 -4.44 -48.73 -23.54
N ASP A 256 -4.41 -48.87 -22.21
CA ASP A 256 -5.17 -49.90 -21.48
C ASP A 256 -6.65 -49.52 -21.21
N GLY A 257 -7.14 -48.40 -21.75
CA GLY A 257 -8.49 -47.89 -21.50
C GLY A 257 -8.72 -47.30 -20.10
N LYS A 258 -7.68 -47.09 -19.29
CA LYS A 258 -7.80 -46.53 -17.93
C LYS A 258 -7.83 -45.01 -17.95
N GLU A 259 -8.80 -44.42 -17.24
CA GLU A 259 -8.86 -42.96 -17.04
C GLU A 259 -7.64 -42.41 -16.27
N ILE A 260 -6.90 -41.51 -16.91
CA ILE A 260 -5.90 -40.64 -16.28
C ILE A 260 -6.48 -39.24 -16.14
N LYS A 261 -6.59 -38.77 -14.89
CA LYS A 261 -7.24 -37.50 -14.55
C LYS A 261 -6.26 -36.34 -14.52
N TRP A 262 -6.70 -35.21 -15.05
CA TRP A 262 -5.94 -33.96 -15.10
C TRP A 262 -6.77 -32.80 -14.59
N LYS A 263 -6.05 -31.77 -14.14
CA LYS A 263 -6.62 -30.44 -13.98
C LYS A 263 -5.90 -29.54 -14.97
N ILE A 264 -6.64 -28.85 -15.83
CA ILE A 264 -6.06 -27.91 -16.78
C ILE A 264 -6.27 -26.47 -16.28
N LYS A 265 -5.21 -25.66 -16.34
CA LYS A 265 -5.25 -24.21 -16.07
C LYS A 265 -5.15 -23.44 -17.40
N PHE A 266 -5.77 -22.28 -17.48
CA PHE A 266 -5.68 -21.36 -18.61
C PHE A 266 -5.22 -19.96 -18.18
N GLY A 267 -4.75 -19.17 -19.14
CA GLY A 267 -4.41 -17.76 -18.97
C GLY A 267 -2.94 -17.49 -18.66
N ARG A 268 -2.64 -16.29 -18.13
CA ARG A 268 -1.27 -15.75 -18.02
C ARG A 268 -0.28 -16.61 -17.25
N GLU A 269 -0.76 -17.51 -16.40
CA GLU A 269 0.07 -18.29 -15.48
C GLU A 269 0.54 -19.62 -16.08
N VAL A 270 0.05 -20.03 -17.26
CA VAL A 270 0.37 -21.34 -17.85
C VAL A 270 1.88 -21.51 -18.10
N HIS A 271 2.52 -20.50 -18.68
CA HIS A 271 3.95 -20.55 -18.98
C HIS A 271 4.82 -20.40 -17.73
N THR A 272 4.48 -19.45 -16.86
CA THR A 272 5.29 -19.09 -15.68
C THR A 272 5.26 -20.16 -14.61
N GLU A 273 4.12 -20.81 -14.39
CA GLU A 273 4.01 -21.96 -13.48
C GLU A 273 4.85 -23.13 -13.98
N PHE A 274 4.78 -23.42 -15.29
CA PHE A 274 5.59 -24.48 -15.90
C PHE A 274 7.08 -24.23 -15.64
N VAL A 275 7.60 -23.07 -16.05
CA VAL A 275 9.03 -22.75 -15.94
C VAL A 275 9.48 -22.75 -14.47
N SER A 276 8.74 -22.09 -13.59
CA SER A 276 9.10 -22.00 -12.17
C SER A 276 9.13 -23.39 -11.51
N SER A 277 8.14 -24.24 -11.80
CA SER A 277 8.08 -25.58 -11.24
C SER A 277 9.20 -26.49 -11.75
N LYS A 278 9.59 -26.40 -13.03
CA LYS A 278 10.71 -27.18 -13.58
C LYS A 278 12.04 -26.77 -12.96
N LEU A 279 12.26 -25.47 -12.78
CA LEU A 279 13.45 -24.96 -12.08
C LEU A 279 13.51 -25.44 -10.64
N MET A 280 12.41 -25.34 -9.90
CA MET A 280 12.34 -25.83 -8.51
C MET A 280 12.58 -27.34 -8.41
N ALA A 281 12.06 -28.13 -9.35
CA ALA A 281 12.28 -29.57 -9.41
C ALA A 281 13.75 -29.93 -9.69
N LEU A 282 14.43 -29.20 -10.58
CA LEU A 282 15.89 -29.38 -10.81
C LEU A 282 16.69 -29.13 -9.53
N LEU A 283 16.26 -28.18 -8.70
CA LEU A 283 16.89 -27.84 -7.43
C LEU A 283 16.54 -28.80 -6.29
N GLY A 284 15.80 -29.89 -6.56
CA GLY A 284 15.47 -30.92 -5.57
C GLY A 284 14.17 -30.69 -4.79
N TYR A 285 13.42 -29.63 -5.07
CA TYR A 285 12.13 -29.40 -4.40
C TYR A 285 11.03 -30.23 -5.04
N TYR A 286 10.11 -30.73 -4.22
CA TYR A 286 8.88 -31.30 -4.76
C TYR A 286 7.99 -30.20 -5.34
N THR A 287 7.48 -30.45 -6.54
CA THR A 287 6.49 -29.61 -7.21
C THR A 287 5.37 -30.47 -7.78
N ASP A 288 4.35 -29.83 -8.32
CA ASP A 288 3.40 -30.52 -9.15
C ASP A 288 3.96 -30.88 -10.53
N LYS A 289 3.44 -31.97 -11.08
CA LYS A 289 3.76 -32.41 -12.44
C LYS A 289 2.93 -31.56 -13.40
N TYR A 290 3.61 -30.60 -14.01
CA TYR A 290 3.03 -29.71 -15.02
C TYR A 290 3.48 -30.09 -16.42
N VAL A 291 2.53 -30.04 -17.36
CA VAL A 291 2.74 -30.28 -18.80
C VAL A 291 2.06 -29.16 -19.57
N TYR A 292 2.82 -28.40 -20.35
CA TYR A 292 2.23 -27.45 -21.29
C TYR A 292 1.66 -28.23 -22.48
N VAL A 293 0.46 -27.87 -22.90
CA VAL A 293 -0.20 -28.43 -24.09
C VAL A 293 -0.70 -27.30 -24.98
N LYS A 294 -0.67 -27.56 -26.28
CA LYS A 294 -1.09 -26.64 -27.33
C LYS A 294 -2.00 -27.37 -28.31
N ASP A 295 -2.97 -26.66 -28.88
CA ASP A 295 -3.85 -27.14 -29.95
C ASP A 295 -4.51 -28.51 -29.64
N PHE A 296 -5.10 -28.62 -28.45
CA PHE A 296 -5.69 -29.87 -27.94
C PHE A 296 -7.22 -29.81 -27.90
N LYS A 297 -7.87 -30.95 -28.14
CA LYS A 297 -9.33 -31.08 -28.08
C LYS A 297 -9.80 -31.45 -26.68
N ILE A 298 -10.88 -30.82 -26.23
CA ILE A 298 -11.70 -31.32 -25.13
C ILE A 298 -13.06 -31.74 -25.68
N TYR A 299 -13.39 -33.01 -25.49
CA TYR A 299 -14.68 -33.62 -25.78
C TYR A 299 -15.66 -33.43 -24.63
N PHE A 300 -16.88 -33.07 -24.96
CA PHE A 300 -18.03 -32.86 -24.09
C PHE A 300 -19.11 -33.85 -24.50
N LYS A 301 -19.97 -34.23 -23.55
CA LYS A 301 -21.08 -35.15 -23.80
C LYS A 301 -21.97 -34.67 -24.94
N ASP A 302 -22.27 -33.38 -24.93
CA ASP A 302 -23.10 -32.69 -25.92
C ASP A 302 -22.80 -31.18 -25.90
N LYS A 303 -23.41 -30.45 -26.84
CA LYS A 303 -23.30 -28.99 -26.92
C LYS A 303 -23.78 -28.30 -25.64
N LYS A 304 -24.80 -28.85 -24.95
CA LYS A 304 -25.37 -28.26 -23.74
C LYS A 304 -24.38 -28.29 -22.57
N GLU A 305 -23.59 -29.37 -22.44
CA GLU A 305 -22.52 -29.46 -21.45
C GLU A 305 -21.41 -28.42 -21.73
N PHE A 306 -21.02 -28.28 -23.00
CA PHE A 306 -20.08 -27.24 -23.42
C PHE A 306 -20.62 -25.84 -23.05
N ASP A 307 -21.83 -25.48 -23.48
CA ASP A 307 -22.43 -24.17 -23.22
C ASP A 307 -22.57 -23.90 -21.70
N SER A 308 -22.96 -24.91 -20.90
CA SER A 308 -22.99 -24.81 -19.45
C SER A 308 -21.62 -24.52 -18.84
N SER A 309 -20.56 -25.15 -19.37
CA SER A 309 -19.19 -24.92 -18.91
C SER A 309 -18.70 -23.51 -19.24
N ILE A 310 -19.06 -22.97 -20.42
CA ILE A 310 -18.75 -21.61 -20.85
C ILE A 310 -19.49 -20.59 -19.99
N ASN A 311 -20.78 -20.81 -19.70
CA ASN A 311 -21.55 -19.92 -18.83
C ASN A 311 -20.99 -19.89 -17.41
N LYS A 312 -20.55 -21.04 -16.86
CA LYS A 312 -19.85 -21.10 -15.57
C LYS A 312 -18.50 -20.39 -15.59
N TRP A 313 -17.79 -20.47 -16.72
CA TRP A 313 -16.56 -19.71 -16.91
C TRP A 313 -16.84 -18.21 -16.87
N LEU A 314 -17.81 -17.74 -17.66
CA LEU A 314 -18.18 -16.33 -17.75
C LEU A 314 -18.68 -15.77 -16.41
N SER A 315 -19.46 -16.54 -15.64
CA SER A 315 -19.95 -16.11 -14.32
C SER A 315 -18.85 -16.05 -13.25
N HIS A 316 -17.76 -16.80 -13.44
CA HIS A 316 -16.61 -16.81 -12.55
C HIS A 316 -15.64 -15.65 -12.83
N ASP A 317 -15.55 -15.17 -14.09
CA ASP A 317 -14.63 -14.10 -14.49
C ASP A 317 -15.19 -12.71 -14.14
N ARG A 318 -15.06 -12.31 -12.87
CA ARG A 318 -15.38 -10.94 -12.41
C ARG A 318 -14.32 -9.89 -12.80
N GLY A 319 -13.27 -10.27 -13.55
CA GLY A 319 -11.97 -9.60 -13.55
C GLY A 319 -11.51 -8.90 -14.84
N GLY A 320 -12.37 -8.76 -15.86
CA GLY A 320 -12.06 -8.04 -17.11
C GLY A 320 -11.70 -8.95 -18.28
N GLU A 321 -11.59 -8.38 -19.49
CA GLU A 321 -11.53 -9.08 -20.79
C GLU A 321 -10.44 -10.16 -20.94
N GLY A 322 -9.49 -10.25 -20.02
CA GLY A 322 -8.29 -11.09 -20.11
C GLY A 322 -8.53 -12.61 -20.04
N ASN A 323 -9.65 -13.09 -19.45
CA ASN A 323 -9.89 -14.53 -19.32
C ASN A 323 -11.12 -15.03 -20.11
N LEU A 324 -11.60 -14.29 -21.12
CA LEU A 324 -12.78 -14.71 -21.88
C LEU A 324 -12.54 -16.05 -22.62
N PRO A 325 -13.48 -17.02 -22.56
CA PRO A 325 -13.34 -18.32 -23.22
C PRO A 325 -13.00 -18.25 -24.71
N LYS A 326 -13.58 -17.27 -25.42
CA LYS A 326 -13.33 -17.03 -26.85
C LYS A 326 -11.86 -16.78 -27.21
N LYS A 327 -11.02 -16.41 -26.24
CA LYS A 327 -9.58 -16.20 -26.45
C LYS A 327 -8.76 -17.49 -26.32
N PHE A 328 -9.37 -18.56 -25.81
CA PHE A 328 -8.70 -19.85 -25.60
C PHE A 328 -9.23 -20.93 -26.54
N ILE A 329 -10.46 -20.79 -27.04
CA ILE A 329 -11.10 -21.75 -27.94
C ILE A 329 -10.87 -21.30 -29.39
N LEU A 330 -10.15 -22.12 -30.15
CA LEU A 330 -9.86 -21.88 -31.57
C LEU A 330 -11.00 -22.32 -32.46
N ASP A 331 -11.59 -23.47 -32.17
CA ASP A 331 -12.65 -24.08 -32.98
C ASP A 331 -13.53 -25.00 -32.12
N LYS A 332 -14.69 -25.40 -32.65
CA LYS A 332 -15.61 -26.33 -32.01
C LYS A 332 -16.44 -27.07 -33.06
N GLY A 333 -16.79 -28.32 -32.77
CA GLY A 333 -17.54 -29.15 -33.71
C GLY A 333 -18.16 -30.38 -33.04
N LEU A 334 -18.68 -31.27 -33.88
CA LEU A 334 -19.22 -32.57 -33.48
C LEU A 334 -18.54 -33.64 -34.34
N ASP A 335 -18.03 -34.69 -33.70
CA ASP A 335 -17.51 -35.89 -34.37
C ASP A 335 -18.05 -37.16 -33.66
N ASP A 336 -17.52 -38.33 -34.02
CA ASP A 336 -17.88 -39.64 -33.48
C ASP A 336 -17.64 -39.77 -31.96
N LYS A 337 -16.76 -38.95 -31.39
CA LYS A 337 -16.43 -38.93 -29.95
C LYS A 337 -17.28 -37.93 -29.17
N GLY A 338 -18.08 -37.12 -29.85
CA GLY A 338 -19.01 -36.15 -29.25
C GLY A 338 -18.70 -34.70 -29.61
N TYR A 339 -19.30 -33.77 -28.87
CA TYR A 339 -19.11 -32.34 -29.12
C TYR A 339 -17.74 -31.91 -28.60
N TRP A 340 -16.90 -31.31 -29.43
CA TRP A 340 -15.54 -30.94 -29.04
C TRP A 340 -15.29 -29.44 -29.15
N ALA A 341 -14.33 -28.97 -28.37
CA ALA A 341 -13.74 -27.65 -28.53
C ALA A 341 -12.21 -27.78 -28.58
N LEU A 342 -11.60 -27.17 -29.59
CA LEU A 342 -10.16 -27.08 -29.79
C LEU A 342 -9.64 -25.88 -28.99
N PHE A 343 -8.77 -26.13 -28.02
CA PHE A 343 -8.16 -25.10 -27.19
C PHE A 343 -6.74 -24.81 -27.68
N ASN A 344 -6.41 -23.52 -27.77
CA ASN A 344 -5.10 -23.05 -28.21
C ASN A 344 -3.99 -23.51 -27.26
N GLU A 345 -4.17 -23.30 -25.96
CA GLU A 345 -3.14 -23.65 -24.98
C GLU A 345 -3.70 -23.91 -23.58
N GLY A 346 -2.95 -24.66 -22.79
CA GLY A 346 -3.28 -24.93 -21.40
C GLY A 346 -2.12 -25.56 -20.64
N LEU A 347 -2.23 -25.54 -19.32
CA LEU A 347 -1.28 -26.20 -18.43
C LEU A 347 -1.95 -27.36 -17.70
N LEU A 348 -1.57 -28.58 -18.04
CA LEU A 348 -2.02 -29.78 -17.37
C LEU A 348 -1.29 -29.96 -16.05
N GLU A 349 -2.06 -30.23 -15.01
CA GLU A 349 -1.58 -30.61 -13.68
C GLU A 349 -2.02 -32.05 -13.39
N GLY A 350 -1.04 -32.96 -13.27
CA GLY A 350 -1.30 -34.38 -13.05
C GLY A 350 -2.01 -34.68 -11.73
N ARG A 351 -3.04 -35.53 -11.76
CA ARG A 351 -3.81 -35.97 -10.58
C ARG A 351 -3.85 -37.50 -10.45
N PRO A 352 -2.72 -38.16 -10.08
CA PRO A 352 -2.69 -39.61 -9.93
C PRO A 352 -3.68 -40.10 -8.87
N LYS A 353 -4.29 -41.27 -9.10
CA LYS A 353 -5.29 -41.84 -8.18
C LYS A 353 -4.70 -42.14 -6.80
N ASN A 354 -3.43 -42.55 -6.74
CA ASN A 354 -2.71 -42.88 -5.51
C ASN A 354 -2.16 -41.66 -4.76
N VAL A 355 -2.39 -40.44 -5.25
CA VAL A 355 -1.96 -39.20 -4.59
C VAL A 355 -3.15 -38.50 -3.97
N THR A 356 -3.07 -38.31 -2.66
CA THR A 356 -3.96 -37.46 -1.88
C THR A 356 -3.29 -36.13 -1.64
N ARG A 357 -3.98 -35.01 -1.91
CA ARG A 357 -3.45 -33.67 -1.61
C ARG A 357 -4.25 -33.08 -0.46
N LEU A 358 -3.54 -32.60 0.56
CA LEU A 358 -4.09 -31.90 1.71
C LEU A 358 -4.08 -30.38 1.47
N LYS A 359 -4.43 -29.59 2.49
CA LYS A 359 -4.64 -28.15 2.36
C LYS A 359 -3.35 -27.37 2.14
N GLY A 360 -2.34 -27.49 3.00
CA GLY A 360 -1.13 -26.68 2.82
C GLY A 360 0.05 -27.06 3.70
N PHE A 361 1.26 -26.80 3.20
CA PHE A 361 2.49 -26.86 4.02
C PHE A 361 2.70 -25.50 4.68
N HIS A 362 2.88 -25.50 6.01
CA HIS A 362 2.96 -24.28 6.80
C HIS A 362 4.41 -23.90 7.08
N PHE A 363 4.89 -22.81 6.46
CA PHE A 363 6.25 -22.29 6.70
C PHE A 363 6.41 -21.82 8.14
N SER A 364 5.36 -21.23 8.72
CA SER A 364 5.39 -20.61 10.04
C SER A 364 5.05 -21.57 11.19
N GLN A 365 4.97 -22.89 10.95
CA GLN A 365 4.60 -23.89 11.96
C GLN A 365 5.69 -24.95 12.08
N MET A 366 5.68 -25.70 13.19
CA MET A 366 6.59 -26.82 13.44
C MET A 366 8.10 -26.48 13.33
N GLY A 367 8.48 -25.21 13.51
CA GLY A 367 9.85 -24.79 13.28
C GLY A 367 10.32 -24.87 11.82
N ASN A 368 9.42 -25.02 10.84
CA ASN A 368 9.80 -25.15 9.43
C ASN A 368 10.62 -23.96 8.92
N TRP A 369 10.42 -22.76 9.47
CA TRP A 369 11.21 -21.57 9.17
C TRP A 369 12.66 -21.66 9.65
N GLU A 370 13.00 -22.67 10.46
CA GLU A 370 14.37 -22.97 10.88
C GLU A 370 15.10 -23.92 9.93
N ARG A 371 14.40 -24.58 9.01
CA ARG A 371 14.99 -25.54 8.06
C ARG A 371 15.69 -24.81 6.92
N ARG A 372 16.89 -25.25 6.56
CA ARG A 372 17.73 -24.63 5.52
C ARG A 372 17.00 -24.49 4.18
N GLU A 373 16.40 -25.58 3.70
CA GLU A 373 15.72 -25.64 2.41
C GLU A 373 14.47 -24.74 2.34
N VAL A 374 13.84 -24.44 3.48
CA VAL A 374 12.70 -23.52 3.56
C VAL A 374 13.18 -22.07 3.54
N ARG A 375 14.26 -21.75 4.27
CA ARG A 375 14.90 -20.42 4.26
C ARG A 375 15.46 -20.06 2.89
N ALA A 376 16.18 -21.01 2.27
CA ALA A 376 16.81 -20.86 0.96
C ALA A 376 15.83 -20.54 -0.18
N GLN A 377 14.53 -20.78 0.01
CA GLN A 377 13.50 -20.35 -0.94
C GLN A 377 13.55 -18.86 -1.27
N LEU A 378 14.03 -18.02 -0.36
CA LEU A 378 14.20 -16.59 -0.65
C LEU A 378 14.96 -16.36 -1.98
N LEU A 379 16.03 -17.11 -2.23
CA LEU A 379 16.80 -16.96 -3.47
C LEU A 379 16.00 -17.42 -4.69
N ILE A 380 15.34 -18.59 -4.59
CA ILE A 380 14.59 -19.19 -5.69
C ILE A 380 13.43 -18.30 -6.10
N GLN A 381 12.68 -17.82 -5.11
CA GLN A 381 11.50 -17.00 -5.31
C GLN A 381 11.86 -15.61 -5.83
N ALA A 382 12.99 -15.05 -5.38
CA ALA A 382 13.54 -13.82 -5.94
C ALA A 382 14.08 -14.00 -7.38
N PHE A 383 14.66 -15.17 -7.69
CA PHE A 383 15.11 -15.50 -9.03
C PHE A 383 13.94 -15.46 -10.01
N VAL A 384 12.85 -16.21 -9.74
CA VAL A 384 11.64 -16.20 -10.57
C VAL A 384 10.77 -14.95 -10.36
N ASN A 385 11.08 -14.13 -9.35
CA ASN A 385 10.30 -12.97 -8.90
C ASN A 385 8.81 -13.30 -8.64
N ASN A 386 8.57 -14.38 -7.89
CA ASN A 386 7.22 -14.80 -7.50
C ASN A 386 6.76 -14.00 -6.30
N THR A 387 5.87 -13.02 -6.46
CA THR A 387 5.48 -12.19 -5.32
C THR A 387 4.36 -12.80 -4.48
N ASP A 388 3.60 -13.77 -5.00
CA ASP A 388 2.37 -14.32 -4.40
C ASP A 388 2.58 -15.50 -3.44
N ILE A 389 3.62 -15.47 -2.62
CA ILE A 389 3.90 -16.58 -1.68
C ILE A 389 3.03 -16.48 -0.43
N ARG A 390 1.97 -17.28 -0.35
CA ARG A 390 1.08 -17.32 0.82
C ARG A 390 1.32 -18.56 1.66
N ASP A 391 1.58 -18.35 2.94
CA ASP A 391 1.55 -19.42 3.94
C ASP A 391 0.11 -19.67 4.42
N PRO A 392 -0.45 -20.90 4.35
CA PRO A 392 0.08 -22.12 3.74
C PRO A 392 -0.44 -22.39 2.31
N ILE A 393 -1.08 -21.42 1.66
CA ILE A 393 -1.90 -21.66 0.45
C ILE A 393 -1.07 -22.10 -0.77
N ASN A 394 0.09 -21.47 -0.99
CA ASN A 394 0.98 -21.72 -2.14
C ASN A 394 1.95 -22.88 -1.88
N ASN A 395 1.77 -23.63 -0.80
CA ASN A 395 2.49 -24.88 -0.61
C ASN A 395 1.47 -25.96 -0.28
N LYS A 396 1.75 -27.22 -0.61
CA LYS A 396 0.82 -28.32 -0.38
C LYS A 396 1.51 -29.47 0.31
N VAL A 397 0.73 -30.23 1.08
CA VAL A 397 1.13 -31.56 1.54
C VAL A 397 0.41 -32.58 0.67
N LYS A 398 1.13 -33.62 0.25
CA LYS A 398 0.60 -34.79 -0.43
C LYS A 398 0.92 -36.04 0.35
N ILE A 399 0.01 -37.01 0.29
CA ILE A 399 0.20 -38.38 0.73
C ILE A 399 0.18 -39.24 -0.52
N ILE A 400 1.23 -40.02 -0.73
CA ILE A 400 1.38 -40.92 -1.87
C ILE A 400 1.28 -42.34 -1.36
N LYS A 401 0.24 -43.06 -1.79
CA LYS A 401 0.14 -44.50 -1.53
C LYS A 401 1.02 -45.25 -2.53
N ASN A 402 1.97 -46.02 -2.04
CA ASN A 402 2.84 -46.88 -2.82
C ASN A 402 2.75 -48.33 -2.30
N LYS A 403 3.49 -49.27 -2.92
CA LYS A 403 3.48 -50.69 -2.50
C LYS A 403 4.05 -50.91 -1.09
N LYS A 404 4.91 -50.00 -0.61
CA LYS A 404 5.58 -50.05 0.69
C LYS A 404 4.84 -49.28 1.80
N GLY A 405 3.67 -48.71 1.51
CA GLY A 405 2.91 -47.89 2.45
C GLY A 405 2.63 -46.48 1.92
N TRP A 406 2.79 -45.49 2.78
CA TRP A 406 2.47 -44.09 2.48
C TRP A 406 3.74 -43.23 2.55
N GLU A 407 3.86 -42.28 1.64
CA GLU A 407 4.93 -41.29 1.61
C GLU A 407 4.32 -39.88 1.71
N ILE A 408 4.91 -39.02 2.54
CA ILE A 408 4.50 -37.62 2.68
C ILE A 408 5.42 -36.75 1.82
N GLN A 409 4.84 -35.87 1.01
CA GLN A 409 5.58 -34.85 0.25
C GLN A 409 4.97 -33.47 0.51
N GLU A 410 5.78 -32.58 1.04
CA GLU A 410 5.56 -31.15 1.15
C GLU A 410 6.11 -30.51 -0.13
N LEU A 411 5.33 -29.68 -0.83
CA LEU A 411 5.71 -29.19 -2.15
C LEU A 411 5.38 -27.72 -2.35
N ILE A 412 6.15 -27.10 -3.24
CA ILE A 412 5.92 -25.74 -3.72
C ILE A 412 4.85 -25.78 -4.81
N HIS A 413 3.80 -24.97 -4.66
CA HIS A 413 2.64 -24.96 -5.54
C HIS A 413 2.25 -23.53 -5.94
N ASP A 414 1.50 -23.39 -7.03
CA ASP A 414 0.89 -22.12 -7.42
C ASP A 414 1.94 -21.01 -7.56
N VAL A 415 2.99 -21.32 -8.33
CA VAL A 415 4.10 -20.43 -8.66
C VAL A 415 3.87 -19.70 -9.99
N GLY A 416 2.64 -19.72 -10.49
CA GLY A 416 2.20 -19.01 -11.69
C GLY A 416 2.38 -17.49 -11.60
N TYR A 417 2.39 -16.90 -10.40
CA TYR A 417 2.59 -15.46 -10.21
C TYR A 417 4.07 -15.02 -10.28
N SER A 418 4.82 -15.58 -11.22
CA SER A 418 6.25 -15.37 -11.42
C SER A 418 6.55 -14.59 -12.72
N PHE A 419 7.82 -14.27 -12.95
CA PHE A 419 8.35 -13.68 -14.17
C PHE A 419 7.69 -12.35 -14.57
N GLY A 420 7.37 -11.52 -13.59
CA GLY A 420 6.84 -10.18 -13.82
C GLY A 420 7.32 -9.19 -12.75
N GLY A 421 6.50 -8.20 -12.41
CA GLY A 421 6.76 -7.23 -11.34
C GLY A 421 5.96 -7.55 -10.08
N ASN A 422 5.99 -6.65 -9.08
CA ASN A 422 5.36 -6.92 -7.78
C ASN A 422 3.84 -7.19 -7.84
N LEU A 423 3.16 -6.63 -8.85
CA LEU A 423 1.71 -6.68 -9.01
C LEU A 423 1.26 -7.32 -10.33
N ILE A 424 2.18 -7.88 -11.10
CA ILE A 424 1.89 -8.40 -12.44
C ILE A 424 2.78 -9.60 -12.69
N SER A 425 2.21 -10.76 -13.02
CA SER A 425 2.94 -11.94 -13.45
C SER A 425 3.12 -11.99 -14.97
N ASN A 426 4.08 -12.80 -15.44
CA ASN A 426 4.32 -13.06 -16.86
C ASN A 426 4.43 -11.75 -17.69
N ALA A 427 5.31 -10.86 -17.25
CA ALA A 427 5.49 -9.53 -17.80
C ALA A 427 6.98 -9.27 -18.03
N PRO A 428 7.52 -9.57 -19.22
CA PRO A 428 8.96 -9.54 -19.49
C PRO A 428 9.61 -8.21 -19.12
N ASN A 429 8.95 -7.10 -19.40
CA ASN A 429 9.47 -5.76 -19.10
C ASN A 429 9.49 -5.44 -17.60
N ALA A 430 8.57 -6.01 -16.82
CA ALA A 430 8.50 -5.83 -15.37
C ALA A 430 9.42 -6.80 -14.61
N TYR A 431 9.76 -7.95 -15.22
CA TYR A 431 10.74 -8.89 -14.68
C TYR A 431 12.14 -8.24 -14.61
N PRO A 432 12.71 -8.06 -13.40
CA PRO A 432 13.90 -7.26 -13.23
C PRO A 432 15.11 -7.93 -13.89
N ASN A 433 15.96 -7.14 -14.53
CA ASN A 433 17.20 -7.62 -15.16
C ASN A 433 18.29 -8.04 -14.16
N SER A 434 18.10 -7.68 -12.89
CA SER A 434 19.05 -7.87 -11.80
C SER A 434 18.28 -7.90 -10.49
N PHE A 435 18.61 -8.83 -9.61
CA PHE A 435 17.90 -9.00 -8.34
C PHE A 435 18.83 -9.06 -7.13
N LEU A 436 20.12 -9.32 -7.34
CA LEU A 436 21.11 -9.32 -6.27
C LEU A 436 22.07 -8.14 -6.41
N LYS A 437 22.51 -7.61 -5.27
CA LYS A 437 23.62 -6.67 -5.19
C LYS A 437 24.41 -6.89 -3.91
N ARG A 438 25.71 -7.13 -4.02
CA ARG A 438 26.60 -7.15 -2.85
C ARG A 438 26.78 -5.73 -2.33
N GLY A 439 26.48 -5.52 -1.05
CA GLY A 439 26.87 -4.33 -0.30
C GLY A 439 28.04 -4.65 0.64
N LEU A 440 28.52 -3.64 1.36
CA LEU A 440 29.68 -3.80 2.26
C LEU A 440 29.49 -4.86 3.36
N ARG A 441 28.28 -4.97 3.92
CA ARG A 441 27.99 -5.85 5.07
C ARG A 441 26.82 -6.81 4.85
N LYS A 442 26.18 -6.75 3.68
CA LYS A 442 24.96 -7.50 3.36
C LYS A 442 24.78 -7.67 1.86
N ILE A 443 24.11 -8.73 1.47
CA ILE A 443 23.51 -8.91 0.15
C ILE A 443 22.16 -8.20 0.14
N LYS A 444 21.97 -7.30 -0.81
CA LYS A 444 20.67 -6.70 -1.10
C LYS A 444 19.92 -7.59 -2.09
N ILE A 445 18.72 -8.01 -1.72
CA ILE A 445 17.84 -8.82 -2.57
C ILE A 445 16.66 -7.94 -2.96
N LYS A 446 16.57 -7.60 -4.25
CA LYS A 446 15.45 -6.83 -4.82
C LYS A 446 14.27 -7.75 -5.05
N TYR A 447 13.61 -8.10 -3.95
CA TYR A 447 12.46 -8.99 -3.97
C TYR A 447 11.50 -8.59 -2.85
N ASN A 448 10.27 -8.32 -3.24
CA ASN A 448 9.18 -7.97 -2.35
C ASN A 448 8.11 -9.05 -2.51
N ASN A 449 7.79 -9.77 -1.44
CA ASN A 449 6.59 -10.59 -1.40
C ASN A 449 5.41 -9.74 -0.93
N ASN A 450 4.21 -10.05 -1.42
CA ASN A 450 3.00 -9.31 -1.07
C ASN A 450 2.21 -10.01 0.05
N HIS A 451 2.84 -10.86 0.86
CA HIS A 451 2.14 -11.71 1.84
C HIS A 451 2.82 -11.85 3.18
N LEU A 452 1.96 -12.19 4.14
CA LEU A 452 2.27 -12.31 5.55
C LEU A 452 2.77 -13.69 5.90
N ILE A 453 4.06 -13.74 6.21
CA ILE A 453 4.58 -14.72 7.14
C ILE A 453 4.94 -13.96 8.41
N LYS A 454 4.38 -14.38 9.55
CA LYS A 454 4.58 -13.73 10.86
C LYS A 454 6.07 -13.46 11.07
N LYS A 455 6.43 -12.23 11.49
CA LYS A 455 7.82 -11.76 11.52
C LYS A 455 8.81 -12.73 12.20
N GLN A 456 8.43 -13.32 13.33
CA GLN A 456 9.29 -14.23 14.10
C GLN A 456 9.45 -15.62 13.44
N SER A 457 8.45 -16.07 12.69
CA SER A 457 8.42 -17.36 12.00
C SER A 457 8.47 -17.21 10.48
N ASN A 458 9.09 -16.12 10.00
CA ASN A 458 9.28 -15.85 8.59
C ASN A 458 10.61 -16.46 8.12
N PRO A 459 10.60 -17.51 7.25
CA PRO A 459 11.83 -18.15 6.79
C PRO A 459 12.76 -17.17 6.05
N PHE A 460 12.21 -16.18 5.34
CA PHE A 460 12.98 -15.22 4.57
C PHE A 460 13.72 -14.22 5.46
N LEU A 461 13.16 -13.87 6.61
CA LEU A 461 13.86 -13.05 7.61
C LEU A 461 14.93 -13.84 8.36
N ASN A 462 14.79 -15.16 8.45
CA ASN A 462 15.76 -16.04 9.11
C ASN A 462 16.82 -16.60 8.15
N THR A 463 16.77 -16.23 6.87
CA THR A 463 17.72 -16.68 5.87
C THR A 463 19.12 -16.10 6.13
N SER A 464 20.10 -16.98 6.22
CA SER A 464 21.52 -16.66 6.39
C SER A 464 22.26 -16.54 5.04
N TYR A 465 23.51 -16.07 5.05
CA TYR A 465 24.33 -16.02 3.84
C TYR A 465 24.63 -17.44 3.35
N SER A 466 24.97 -18.36 4.25
CA SER A 466 25.21 -19.76 3.90
C SER A 466 23.99 -20.46 3.34
N ASP A 467 22.77 -20.17 3.81
CA ASP A 467 21.55 -20.73 3.21
C ASP A 467 21.40 -20.33 1.73
N LEU A 468 21.70 -19.06 1.40
CA LEU A 468 21.65 -18.58 0.02
C LEU A 468 22.78 -19.15 -0.83
N LYS A 469 24.01 -19.19 -0.30
CA LYS A 469 25.18 -19.75 -1.01
C LYS A 469 24.99 -21.23 -1.30
N TRP A 470 24.42 -21.97 -0.34
CA TRP A 470 24.11 -23.40 -0.46
C TRP A 470 23.21 -23.66 -1.67
N ILE A 471 22.04 -23.04 -1.73
CA ILE A 471 21.15 -23.21 -2.90
C ILE A 471 21.72 -22.55 -4.17
N GLY A 472 22.58 -21.55 -4.01
CA GLY A 472 23.34 -20.92 -5.09
C GLY A 472 24.23 -21.91 -5.84
N ARG A 473 24.89 -22.84 -5.14
CA ARG A 473 25.67 -23.92 -5.76
C ARG A 473 24.82 -24.83 -6.64
N TYR A 474 23.63 -25.21 -6.18
CA TYR A 474 22.70 -26.00 -6.99
C TYR A 474 22.19 -25.22 -8.22
N PHE A 475 21.88 -23.94 -8.06
CA PHE A 475 21.55 -23.06 -9.20
C PHE A 475 22.69 -22.96 -10.21
N ALA A 476 23.93 -22.91 -9.73
CA ALA A 476 25.11 -22.82 -10.57
C ALA A 476 25.32 -24.10 -11.41
N GLN A 477 24.82 -25.26 -10.97
CA GLN A 477 24.89 -26.50 -11.74
C GLN A 477 23.86 -26.60 -12.88
N ILE A 478 22.79 -25.79 -12.87
CA ILE A 478 21.83 -25.75 -13.99
C ILE A 478 22.58 -25.28 -15.23
N THR A 479 22.47 -26.01 -16.34
CA THR A 479 23.12 -25.72 -17.61
C THR A 479 22.31 -24.74 -18.47
N GLU A 480 22.97 -24.07 -19.42
CA GLU A 480 22.30 -23.17 -20.36
C GLU A 480 21.27 -23.92 -21.21
N GLU A 481 21.61 -25.12 -21.67
CA GLU A 481 20.73 -26.02 -22.42
C GLU A 481 19.46 -26.40 -21.64
N GLN A 482 19.58 -26.67 -20.33
CA GLN A 482 18.42 -26.95 -19.50
C GLN A 482 17.49 -25.74 -19.39
N LEU A 483 18.02 -24.53 -19.22
CA LEU A 483 17.20 -23.31 -19.21
C LEU A 483 16.50 -23.09 -20.54
N GLU A 484 17.21 -23.24 -21.65
CA GLU A 484 16.66 -23.12 -22.99
C GLU A 484 15.55 -24.15 -23.24
N THR A 485 15.80 -25.41 -22.87
CA THR A 485 14.84 -26.51 -22.98
C THR A 485 13.56 -26.22 -22.20
N ILE A 486 13.67 -25.73 -20.96
CA ILE A 486 12.51 -25.37 -20.13
C ILE A 486 11.73 -24.21 -20.76
N VAL A 487 12.43 -23.16 -21.23
CA VAL A 487 11.80 -21.99 -21.87
C VAL A 487 11.06 -22.39 -23.14
N LYS A 488 11.69 -23.19 -23.99
CA LYS A 488 11.10 -23.67 -25.25
C LYS A 488 9.86 -24.53 -24.99
N ALA A 489 9.90 -25.40 -23.98
CA ALA A 489 8.77 -26.25 -23.60
C ALA A 489 7.64 -25.50 -22.86
N SER A 490 7.85 -24.24 -22.45
CA SER A 490 6.86 -23.45 -21.70
C SER A 490 5.70 -22.93 -22.56
N GLY A 491 5.86 -22.93 -23.88
CA GLY A 491 4.89 -22.35 -24.81
C GLY A 491 4.90 -20.82 -24.89
N TRP A 492 5.87 -20.15 -24.28
CA TRP A 492 6.07 -18.72 -24.56
C TRP A 492 6.31 -18.49 -26.06
N PRO A 493 5.84 -17.38 -26.63
CA PRO A 493 6.30 -16.95 -27.94
C PRO A 493 7.83 -16.83 -27.97
N ASP A 494 8.45 -17.18 -29.09
CA ASP A 494 9.91 -17.32 -29.18
C ASP A 494 10.66 -16.06 -28.74
N GLU A 495 10.21 -14.86 -29.13
CA GLU A 495 10.83 -13.62 -28.69
C GLU A 495 10.67 -13.39 -27.19
N VAL A 496 9.48 -13.65 -26.64
CA VAL A 496 9.19 -13.52 -25.21
C VAL A 496 10.05 -14.49 -24.40
N GLY A 497 10.09 -15.75 -24.84
CA GLY A 497 10.91 -16.80 -24.25
C GLY A 497 12.40 -16.45 -24.31
N LYS A 498 12.90 -15.98 -25.45
CA LYS A 498 14.29 -15.56 -25.62
C LYS A 498 14.64 -14.41 -24.67
N LEU A 499 13.77 -13.41 -24.50
CA LEU A 499 14.01 -12.32 -23.55
C LEU A 499 14.07 -12.83 -22.10
N PHE A 500 13.18 -13.75 -21.70
CA PHE A 500 13.24 -14.36 -20.39
C PHE A 500 14.50 -15.19 -20.19
N LEU A 501 14.90 -16.00 -21.18
CA LEU A 501 16.12 -16.79 -21.15
C LEU A 501 17.35 -15.92 -20.90
N GLU A 502 17.54 -14.84 -21.65
CA GLU A 502 18.70 -13.95 -21.47
C GLU A 502 18.70 -13.28 -20.08
N LYS A 503 17.53 -12.92 -19.56
CA LYS A 503 17.41 -12.40 -18.19
C LYS A 503 17.73 -13.46 -17.13
N MET A 504 17.28 -14.69 -17.31
CA MET A 504 17.58 -15.81 -16.41
C MET A 504 19.07 -16.16 -16.42
N LYS A 505 19.71 -16.24 -17.59
CA LYS A 505 21.16 -16.46 -17.73
C LYS A 505 21.94 -15.41 -16.94
N LYS A 506 21.61 -14.14 -17.14
CA LYS A 506 22.21 -13.03 -16.38
C LYS A 506 22.00 -13.18 -14.88
N LYS A 507 20.77 -13.49 -14.42
CA LYS A 507 20.47 -13.67 -13.00
C LYS A 507 21.24 -14.85 -12.39
N ARG A 508 21.37 -15.96 -13.11
CA ARG A 508 22.16 -17.12 -12.66
C ARG A 508 23.63 -16.73 -12.50
N ASN A 509 24.17 -15.98 -13.45
CA ASN A 509 25.53 -15.46 -13.32
C ASN A 509 25.69 -14.42 -12.20
N GLU A 510 24.65 -13.63 -11.89
CA GLU A 510 24.65 -12.80 -10.67
C GLU A 510 24.79 -13.67 -9.42
N ILE A 511 24.10 -14.81 -9.31
CA ILE A 511 24.26 -15.76 -8.20
C ILE A 511 25.73 -16.22 -8.14
N VAL A 512 26.28 -16.71 -9.25
CA VAL A 512 27.68 -17.20 -9.31
C VAL A 512 28.68 -16.12 -8.88
N ARG A 513 28.52 -14.87 -9.34
CA ARG A 513 29.41 -13.76 -8.96
C ARG A 513 29.24 -13.33 -7.50
N ILE A 514 28.00 -13.22 -7.02
CA ILE A 514 27.70 -12.75 -5.64
C ILE A 514 28.32 -13.69 -4.61
N PHE A 515 28.25 -14.99 -4.87
CA PHE A 515 28.69 -16.06 -3.98
C PHE A 515 30.08 -16.61 -4.32
N GLU A 516 30.79 -16.02 -5.29
CA GLU A 516 32.16 -16.39 -5.67
C GLU A 516 32.27 -17.88 -6.07
N LEU A 517 31.28 -18.38 -6.82
CA LEU A 517 31.21 -19.80 -7.22
C LEU A 517 31.94 -20.09 -8.54
N ASP A 518 32.43 -19.06 -9.25
CA ASP A 518 33.12 -19.27 -10.53
C ASP A 518 34.45 -19.98 -10.31
N GLY A 519 34.67 -21.10 -11.01
CA GLY A 519 35.82 -21.98 -10.79
C GLY A 519 35.64 -23.00 -9.67
N GLU A 520 34.59 -22.91 -8.84
CA GLU A 520 34.32 -23.90 -7.79
C GLU A 520 33.94 -25.26 -8.41
N ILE A 521 34.43 -26.36 -7.83
CA ILE A 521 34.05 -27.72 -8.23
C ILE A 521 32.89 -28.19 -7.35
N VAL A 522 31.72 -28.37 -7.95
CA VAL A 522 30.53 -28.87 -7.26
C VAL A 522 30.09 -30.18 -7.93
N GLU A 523 30.04 -31.26 -7.15
CA GLU A 523 29.74 -32.63 -7.64
C GLU A 523 30.59 -33.03 -8.86
N GLY A 524 31.88 -32.71 -8.81
CA GLY A 524 32.85 -33.05 -9.87
C GLY A 524 32.79 -32.14 -11.10
N ARG A 525 32.00 -31.06 -11.08
CA ARG A 525 31.90 -30.10 -12.19
C ARG A 525 32.38 -28.71 -11.80
N VAL A 526 33.24 -28.15 -12.65
CA VAL A 526 33.68 -26.74 -12.52
C VAL A 526 32.53 -25.83 -12.91
N ILE A 527 32.08 -25.01 -11.97
CA ILE A 527 31.10 -23.96 -12.22
C ILE A 527 31.74 -22.87 -13.07
N LYS A 528 31.05 -22.49 -14.16
CA LYS A 528 31.47 -21.41 -15.06
C LYS A 528 30.36 -20.39 -15.24
N LEU A 529 30.70 -19.14 -15.53
CA LEU A 529 29.75 -18.14 -16.01
C LEU A 529 29.26 -18.49 -17.43
N PHE A 530 27.97 -18.23 -17.68
CA PHE A 530 27.40 -18.30 -19.03
C PHE A 530 27.79 -17.09 -19.87
N SER A 531 27.70 -17.25 -21.19
CA SER A 531 27.74 -16.13 -22.12
C SER A 531 26.60 -15.15 -21.82
N GLU A 532 26.90 -13.89 -21.53
CA GLU A 532 25.89 -12.87 -21.24
C GLU A 532 25.74 -11.90 -22.40
N VAL A 533 24.50 -11.67 -22.83
CA VAL A 533 24.20 -10.52 -23.68
C VAL A 533 24.14 -9.25 -22.86
N ASN A 534 24.64 -8.15 -23.42
CA ASN A 534 24.39 -6.83 -22.86
C ASN A 534 22.91 -6.47 -23.09
N LEU A 535 22.05 -6.70 -22.10
CA LEU A 535 20.61 -6.43 -22.20
C LEU A 535 20.27 -5.00 -22.65
N LYS A 536 21.13 -4.00 -22.41
CA LYS A 536 20.89 -2.62 -22.90
C LYS A 536 21.07 -2.47 -24.41
N LYS A 537 21.86 -3.36 -25.02
CA LYS A 537 22.13 -3.44 -26.46
C LYS A 537 21.41 -4.62 -27.13
N PHE A 538 20.80 -5.51 -26.34
CA PHE A 538 20.13 -6.70 -26.84
C PHE A 538 18.88 -6.32 -27.66
N ASN A 539 18.91 -6.70 -28.93
CA ASN A 539 17.81 -6.58 -29.88
C ASN A 539 17.55 -7.97 -30.45
N TYR A 540 16.29 -8.35 -30.62
CA TYR A 540 15.91 -9.65 -31.19
C TYR A 540 14.60 -9.51 -31.94
N GLY A 541 14.60 -9.92 -33.21
CA GLY A 541 13.48 -9.69 -34.13
C GLY A 541 13.06 -8.21 -34.21
N HIS A 542 11.78 -7.96 -34.46
CA HIS A 542 11.19 -6.61 -34.45
C HIS A 542 10.42 -6.29 -33.15
N PHE A 543 10.28 -7.27 -32.25
CA PHE A 543 9.56 -7.13 -30.98
C PHE A 543 10.45 -6.66 -29.83
N ILE A 544 11.76 -6.95 -29.86
CA ILE A 544 12.68 -6.62 -28.77
C ILE A 544 13.68 -5.56 -29.19
N ARG A 545 13.74 -4.48 -28.40
CA ARG A 545 14.75 -3.42 -28.51
C ARG A 545 15.30 -3.07 -27.13
N LYS A 546 16.62 -3.00 -27.01
CA LYS A 546 17.33 -2.66 -25.76
C LYS A 546 16.86 -3.49 -24.54
N GLY A 547 16.66 -4.79 -24.76
CA GLY A 547 16.25 -5.74 -23.71
C GLY A 547 14.83 -5.50 -23.18
N LYS A 548 13.98 -4.85 -23.97
CA LYS A 548 12.57 -4.63 -23.69
C LYS A 548 11.71 -5.10 -24.86
N LEU A 549 10.57 -5.66 -24.55
CA LEU A 549 9.49 -5.89 -25.50
C LEU A 549 8.88 -4.51 -25.83
N ILE A 550 8.90 -4.09 -27.09
CA ILE A 550 8.44 -2.75 -27.53
C ILE A 550 7.16 -2.77 -28.36
N LYS A 551 6.81 -3.92 -28.93
CA LYS A 551 5.57 -4.11 -29.69
C LYS A 551 4.68 -5.10 -28.95
N LYS A 552 3.36 -4.90 -29.07
CA LYS A 552 2.39 -5.86 -28.56
C LYS A 552 2.60 -7.14 -29.34
N PHE A 553 2.90 -8.22 -28.62
CA PHE A 553 2.85 -9.53 -29.21
C PHE A 553 1.36 -9.90 -29.26
N GLU A 554 0.75 -9.78 -30.45
CA GLU A 554 -0.56 -10.36 -30.72
C GLU A 554 -0.38 -11.85 -30.90
N SER A 555 -0.08 -12.50 -29.79
CA SER A 555 -0.21 -13.94 -29.72
C SER A 555 -1.65 -14.29 -30.08
N LYS A 556 -1.86 -15.40 -30.81
CA LYS A 556 -3.17 -16.08 -30.75
C LYS A 556 -3.53 -16.47 -29.31
N SER A 557 -2.56 -16.46 -28.38
CA SER A 557 -2.82 -16.54 -26.95
C SER A 557 -3.40 -15.25 -26.38
N SER A 558 -4.30 -15.42 -25.42
CA SER A 558 -5.04 -14.36 -24.74
C SER A 558 -4.18 -13.39 -23.91
N VAL A 559 -2.86 -13.61 -23.84
CA VAL A 559 -1.95 -12.93 -22.91
C VAL A 559 -1.29 -11.72 -23.57
N ASN A 560 -1.61 -10.54 -23.07
CA ASN A 560 -0.89 -9.32 -23.43
C ASN A 560 0.40 -9.18 -22.59
N PHE A 561 1.55 -9.45 -23.21
CA PHE A 561 2.86 -9.35 -22.56
C PHE A 561 3.40 -7.90 -22.45
N LEU A 562 2.83 -6.96 -23.22
CA LEU A 562 3.31 -5.56 -23.29
C LEU A 562 2.55 -4.65 -22.32
N LYS A 563 1.21 -4.73 -22.30
CA LYS A 563 0.42 -3.84 -21.45
C LYS A 563 0.49 -4.30 -20.00
N ASN A 564 0.81 -3.35 -19.13
CA ASN A 564 0.48 -3.40 -17.69
C ASN A 564 -1.05 -3.26 -17.51
N GLU A 565 -1.84 -4.11 -18.17
CA GLU A 565 -3.32 -4.09 -18.11
C GLU A 565 -3.86 -4.44 -16.71
N SER A 566 -2.97 -4.69 -15.75
CA SER A 566 -3.29 -4.93 -14.35
C SER A 566 -2.43 -4.08 -13.42
N PHE A 567 -2.30 -2.77 -13.68
CA PHE A 567 -2.49 -1.89 -12.52
C PHE A 567 -3.93 -2.21 -12.08
N PRO A 568 -4.16 -2.78 -10.88
CA PRO A 568 -5.51 -3.17 -10.49
C PRO A 568 -6.44 -2.02 -10.83
N LEU A 569 -7.55 -2.25 -11.52
CA LEU A 569 -8.51 -1.19 -11.83
C LEU A 569 -8.84 -0.38 -10.58
N THR A 570 -8.78 -0.99 -9.40
CA THR A 570 -8.83 -0.35 -8.08
C THR A 570 -7.69 0.63 -7.81
N PHE A 571 -6.44 0.29 -8.13
CA PHE A 571 -5.28 1.16 -7.95
C PHE A 571 -5.15 2.25 -9.02
N SER A 572 -5.57 1.97 -10.26
CA SER A 572 -5.68 3.02 -11.28
C SER A 572 -6.84 3.95 -10.94
N LYS A 573 -7.97 3.45 -10.41
CA LYS A 573 -9.04 4.29 -9.84
C LYS A 573 -8.61 5.04 -8.60
N ILE A 574 -7.78 4.48 -7.72
CA ILE A 574 -7.18 5.21 -6.58
C ILE A 574 -6.22 6.28 -7.09
N PHE A 575 -5.42 6.00 -8.13
CA PHE A 575 -4.45 6.97 -8.67
C PHE A 575 -5.11 8.04 -9.54
N GLU A 576 -6.11 7.68 -10.35
CA GLU A 576 -6.99 8.60 -11.08
C GLU A 576 -7.84 9.39 -10.10
N SER A 577 -8.36 8.78 -9.03
CA SER A 577 -8.99 9.51 -7.93
C SER A 577 -7.97 10.43 -7.27
N LEU A 578 -6.74 10.03 -7.01
CA LEU A 578 -5.70 10.92 -6.46
C LEU A 578 -5.35 12.06 -7.42
N ILE A 579 -5.31 11.82 -8.73
CA ILE A 579 -5.05 12.85 -9.75
C ILE A 579 -6.25 13.77 -9.90
N LEU A 580 -7.47 13.24 -10.00
CA LEU A 580 -8.71 14.00 -10.09
C LEU A 580 -8.97 14.77 -8.78
N SER A 581 -8.66 14.18 -7.62
CA SER A 581 -8.67 14.85 -6.31
C SER A 581 -7.55 15.90 -6.20
N ALA A 582 -6.39 15.68 -6.82
CA ALA A 582 -5.33 16.69 -6.90
C ALA A 582 -5.69 17.85 -7.85
N LEU A 583 -6.47 17.58 -8.91
CA LEU A 583 -7.03 18.60 -9.79
C LEU A 583 -8.22 19.33 -9.15
N LYS A 584 -8.93 18.68 -8.22
CA LYS A 584 -10.01 19.24 -7.37
C LYS A 584 -9.53 19.62 -5.96
N ALA A 585 -8.24 19.86 -5.74
CA ALA A 585 -7.57 19.97 -4.43
C ALA A 585 -8.01 21.14 -3.52
N THR A 586 -9.13 21.80 -3.84
CA THR A 586 -9.82 22.75 -2.98
C THR A 586 -10.91 22.10 -2.10
N GLU A 587 -11.29 20.84 -2.36
CA GLU A 587 -12.31 20.12 -1.59
C GLU A 587 -11.75 18.82 -0.95
N GLU A 588 -12.10 18.57 0.32
CA GLU A 588 -11.75 17.34 1.03
C GLU A 588 -12.52 16.14 0.44
N ILE A 589 -11.83 15.15 -0.12
CA ILE A 589 -12.47 13.94 -0.66
C ILE A 589 -11.93 12.71 0.10
N PRO A 590 -12.61 12.23 1.15
CA PRO A 590 -12.22 11.01 1.86
C PRO A 590 -12.65 9.77 1.06
N TYR A 591 -11.71 9.04 0.43
CA TYR A 591 -12.00 7.69 -0.06
C TYR A 591 -12.01 6.70 1.12
N HIS A 592 -13.17 6.13 1.43
CA HIS A 592 -13.36 5.12 2.47
C HIS A 592 -14.34 4.04 1.96
N GLU A 593 -14.04 2.77 2.18
CA GLU A 593 -14.99 1.67 1.97
C GLU A 593 -15.06 0.89 3.29
N MET A 594 -16.15 1.04 4.03
CA MET A 594 -16.42 0.26 5.24
C MET A 594 -17.03 -1.09 4.86
N ILE A 595 -16.59 -2.17 5.51
CA ILE A 595 -17.15 -3.51 5.29
C ILE A 595 -18.44 -3.62 6.10
N LYS A 596 -19.53 -4.01 5.43
CA LYS A 596 -20.85 -4.20 6.03
C LYS A 596 -20.92 -5.54 6.76
N PHE A 597 -21.28 -5.54 8.04
CA PHE A 597 -21.56 -6.75 8.81
C PHE A 597 -23.07 -6.85 9.08
N PRO A 598 -23.78 -7.87 8.57
CA PRO A 598 -25.16 -8.10 8.97
C PRO A 598 -25.19 -8.64 10.41
N LEU A 599 -25.84 -7.91 11.33
CA LEU A 599 -26.13 -8.41 12.68
C LEU A 599 -27.49 -9.14 12.67
N ARG A 600 -27.59 -10.26 13.39
CA ARG A 600 -28.86 -10.97 13.60
C ARG A 600 -29.73 -10.23 14.62
N GLU A 601 -31.02 -10.17 14.35
CA GLU A 601 -32.05 -9.46 15.10
C GLU A 601 -32.12 -9.92 16.56
N ASN A 602 -31.77 -9.02 17.50
CA ASN A 602 -32.02 -9.19 18.93
C ASN A 602 -32.67 -7.91 19.47
N GLY A 603 -34.00 -7.78 19.35
CA GLY A 603 -34.88 -6.92 20.16
C GLY A 603 -34.72 -5.40 20.09
N PHE A 604 -33.57 -4.89 19.64
CA PHE A 604 -33.31 -3.49 19.29
C PHE A 604 -32.91 -3.50 17.80
N THR A 605 -33.76 -2.98 16.92
CA THR A 605 -33.61 -3.15 15.47
C THR A 605 -32.55 -2.21 14.89
N ILE A 606 -31.27 -2.49 15.17
CA ILE A 606 -30.13 -1.98 14.40
C ILE A 606 -30.16 -2.69 13.05
N LYS A 607 -30.59 -2.01 11.98
CA LYS A 607 -30.75 -2.62 10.65
C LYS A 607 -29.43 -2.99 9.97
N GLU A 608 -28.35 -2.25 10.28
CA GLU A 608 -27.02 -2.47 9.71
C GLU A 608 -25.96 -1.90 10.68
N PHE A 609 -24.88 -2.65 10.94
CA PHE A 609 -23.73 -2.18 11.71
C PHE A 609 -22.48 -2.26 10.84
N ASN A 610 -21.90 -1.11 10.53
CA ASN A 610 -20.74 -1.01 9.64
C ASN A 610 -19.49 -0.86 10.50
N ALA A 611 -18.70 -1.93 10.64
CA ALA A 611 -17.40 -1.88 11.28
C ALA A 611 -16.30 -1.97 10.23
N GLY A 612 -15.47 -0.94 10.09
CA GLY A 612 -14.48 -0.89 9.02
C GLY A 612 -13.10 -0.46 9.49
N LEU A 613 -12.04 -1.04 8.90
CA LEU A 613 -10.72 -0.44 8.86
C LEU A 613 -10.52 0.20 7.47
N GLY A 614 -10.51 1.53 7.38
CA GLY A 614 -10.21 2.25 6.16
C GLY A 614 -8.76 2.73 6.12
N VAL A 615 -8.21 2.96 4.91
CA VAL A 615 -6.99 3.78 4.73
C VAL A 615 -7.37 4.94 3.83
N GLY A 616 -7.26 6.15 4.35
CA GLY A 616 -7.58 7.40 3.66
C GLY A 616 -6.35 8.27 3.44
N PHE A 617 -6.48 9.15 2.45
CA PHE A 617 -5.53 10.24 2.21
C PHE A 617 -6.33 11.53 2.11
N ARG A 618 -5.87 12.62 2.75
CA ARG A 618 -6.42 13.98 2.55
C ARG A 618 -5.31 14.86 2.00
N VAL A 619 -5.59 15.63 0.95
CA VAL A 619 -4.66 16.61 0.38
C VAL A 619 -5.31 17.99 0.48
N ASN A 620 -4.62 18.95 1.08
CA ASN A 620 -5.06 20.33 1.18
C ASN A 620 -3.96 21.26 0.65
N ARG A 621 -4.30 22.18 -0.24
CA ARG A 621 -3.39 23.17 -0.81
C ARG A 621 -3.90 24.58 -0.55
N VAL A 622 -3.07 25.40 0.07
CA VAL A 622 -3.33 26.83 0.26
C VAL A 622 -2.26 27.64 -0.47
N VAL A 623 -2.69 28.45 -1.43
CA VAL A 623 -1.81 29.36 -2.18
C VAL A 623 -2.02 30.79 -1.67
N LYS A 624 -0.93 31.48 -1.37
CA LYS A 624 -0.94 32.89 -0.91
C LYS A 624 0.18 33.66 -1.59
N ARG A 625 -0.04 34.94 -1.88
CA ARG A 625 1.05 35.81 -2.29
C ARG A 625 2.05 35.94 -1.14
N ASN A 626 3.34 35.87 -1.43
CA ASN A 626 4.40 36.07 -0.46
C ASN A 626 4.70 37.57 -0.35
N PRO A 627 4.34 38.23 0.77
CA PRO A 627 4.59 39.66 0.94
C PRO A 627 6.08 39.98 1.08
N ASN A 628 6.91 38.98 1.37
CA ASN A 628 8.35 39.12 1.58
C ASN A 628 9.16 38.58 0.37
N ALA A 629 8.53 38.44 -0.80
CA ALA A 629 9.22 37.95 -1.99
C ALA A 629 10.36 38.92 -2.36
N THR A 630 11.60 38.41 -2.36
CA THR A 630 12.78 39.19 -2.78
C THR A 630 13.03 39.05 -4.27
N THR A 631 12.53 37.96 -4.86
CA THR A 631 12.61 37.67 -6.29
C THR A 631 11.23 37.30 -6.83
N GLU A 632 11.03 37.45 -8.14
CA GLU A 632 9.78 37.00 -8.80
C GLU A 632 9.50 35.53 -8.54
N SER A 633 10.55 34.69 -8.47
CA SER A 633 10.42 33.25 -8.22
C SER A 633 9.78 32.90 -6.86
N GLU A 634 9.72 33.88 -5.96
CA GLU A 634 9.18 33.76 -4.61
C GLU A 634 7.78 34.36 -4.45
N ALA A 635 7.20 34.93 -5.52
CA ALA A 635 5.99 35.75 -5.46
C ALA A 635 4.78 35.05 -4.81
N TRP A 636 4.69 33.72 -4.92
CA TRP A 636 3.60 32.93 -4.38
C TRP A 636 4.10 31.80 -3.48
N ALA A 637 3.57 31.70 -2.27
CA ALA A 637 3.80 30.60 -1.33
C ALA A 637 2.69 29.55 -1.46
N THR A 638 3.07 28.30 -1.67
CA THR A 638 2.17 27.14 -1.65
C THR A 638 2.38 26.36 -0.35
N HIS A 639 1.30 26.18 0.41
CA HIS A 639 1.23 25.33 1.59
C HIS A 639 0.48 24.05 1.25
N ASP A 640 1.21 22.98 1.00
CA ASP A 640 0.65 21.66 0.75
C ASP A 640 0.61 20.85 2.04
N THR A 641 -0.51 20.17 2.29
CA THR A 641 -0.66 19.21 3.38
C THR A 641 -1.14 17.88 2.81
N LEU A 642 -0.47 16.79 3.18
CA LEU A 642 -0.85 15.41 2.89
C LEU A 642 -1.06 14.67 4.21
N GLU A 643 -2.26 14.20 4.45
CA GLU A 643 -2.58 13.31 5.55
C GLU A 643 -2.74 11.89 5.01
N ILE A 644 -2.16 10.91 5.72
CA ILE A 644 -2.29 9.48 5.45
C ILE A 644 -2.77 8.86 6.76
N PHE A 645 -3.97 8.29 6.76
CA PHE A 645 -4.58 7.81 7.99
C PHE A 645 -5.31 6.49 7.82
N GLY A 646 -5.34 5.71 8.89
CA GLY A 646 -6.28 4.61 9.04
C GLY A 646 -7.53 5.08 9.78
N THR A 647 -8.69 4.55 9.43
CA THR A 647 -9.94 4.78 10.16
C THR A 647 -10.41 3.49 10.81
N ILE A 648 -10.96 3.57 12.03
CA ILE A 648 -11.75 2.51 12.65
C ILE A 648 -13.10 3.12 12.96
N GLY A 649 -14.13 2.72 12.23
CA GLY A 649 -15.47 3.27 12.38
C GLY A 649 -16.51 2.22 12.75
N ALA A 650 -17.55 2.66 13.43
CA ALA A 650 -18.79 1.94 13.65
C ALA A 650 -19.95 2.88 13.25
N GLY A 651 -20.80 2.46 12.32
CA GLY A 651 -21.99 3.22 11.93
C GLY A 651 -23.26 2.38 11.96
N GLY A 652 -24.40 2.99 12.29
CA GLY A 652 -25.70 2.32 12.28
C GLY A 652 -26.89 3.25 12.08
N PHE A 653 -28.00 2.68 11.60
CA PHE A 653 -29.26 3.39 11.38
C PHE A 653 -30.26 3.10 12.50
N PHE A 654 -30.86 4.14 13.04
CA PHE A 654 -31.88 4.09 14.09
C PHE A 654 -33.16 4.79 13.60
N PRO A 655 -34.31 4.09 13.49
CA PRO A 655 -35.58 4.74 13.20
C PRO A 655 -36.00 5.59 14.40
N ILE A 656 -36.32 6.87 14.19
CA ILE A 656 -36.85 7.74 15.25
C ILE A 656 -38.37 7.64 15.30
N ILE A 657 -39.01 7.81 14.14
CA ILE A 657 -40.44 7.67 13.90
C ILE A 657 -40.65 7.14 12.46
N ASN A 658 -41.84 6.63 12.14
CA ASN A 658 -42.14 6.14 10.79
C ASN A 658 -41.82 7.20 9.72
N GLY A 659 -40.86 6.89 8.85
CA GLY A 659 -40.42 7.78 7.75
C GLY A 659 -39.23 8.69 8.06
N LEU A 660 -38.76 8.77 9.32
CA LEU A 660 -37.56 9.52 9.72
C LEU A 660 -36.50 8.57 10.29
N GLN A 661 -35.33 8.53 9.65
CA GLN A 661 -34.19 7.74 10.11
C GLN A 661 -33.07 8.65 10.59
N SER A 662 -32.38 8.21 11.63
CA SER A 662 -31.09 8.79 12.03
C SER A 662 -29.98 7.82 11.77
N ASP A 663 -28.92 8.29 11.15
CA ASP A 663 -27.64 7.62 11.07
C ASP A 663 -26.74 8.18 12.18
N LEU A 664 -26.02 7.28 12.85
CA LEU A 664 -24.94 7.63 13.76
C LEU A 664 -23.70 6.89 13.28
N GLU A 665 -22.67 7.65 12.91
CA GLU A 665 -21.37 7.11 12.55
C GLU A 665 -20.30 7.66 13.50
N VAL A 666 -19.56 6.75 14.14
CA VAL A 666 -18.44 7.08 15.01
C VAL A 666 -17.18 6.55 14.36
N LYS A 667 -16.26 7.44 13.97
CA LYS A 667 -14.98 7.10 13.36
C LYS A 667 -13.83 7.50 14.27
N PHE A 668 -12.81 6.66 14.38
CA PHE A 668 -11.51 6.99 14.98
C PHE A 668 -10.45 7.03 13.88
N PHE A 669 -9.66 8.08 13.83
CA PHE A 669 -8.58 8.26 12.84
C PHE A 669 -7.23 8.18 13.53
N LEU A 670 -6.29 7.41 12.98
CA LEU A 670 -4.89 7.46 13.36
C LEU A 670 -4.05 7.65 12.09
N GLY A 671 -3.26 8.72 12.05
CA GLY A 671 -2.56 9.09 10.83
C GLY A 671 -1.23 9.80 11.01
N LYS A 672 -0.61 10.04 9.86
CA LYS A 672 0.56 10.90 9.66
C LYS A 672 0.16 12.09 8.79
N GLN A 673 0.62 13.27 9.15
CA GLN A 673 0.47 14.48 8.36
C GLN A 673 1.85 14.89 7.85
N PHE A 674 1.91 15.38 6.62
CA PHE A 674 3.10 15.95 6.00
C PHE A 674 2.73 17.32 5.46
N THR A 675 3.56 18.33 5.70
CA THR A 675 3.33 19.69 5.23
C THR A 675 4.54 20.15 4.43
N LEU A 676 4.33 20.84 3.33
CA LEU A 676 5.36 21.46 2.52
C LEU A 676 4.98 22.91 2.29
N VAL A 677 5.90 23.82 2.56
CA VAL A 677 5.80 25.24 2.20
C VAL A 677 6.91 25.52 1.21
N TYR A 678 6.56 25.97 0.01
CA TYR A 678 7.52 26.30 -1.05
C TYR A 678 6.98 27.44 -1.91
N TYR A 679 7.88 28.07 -2.67
CA TYR A 679 7.51 29.23 -3.48
C TYR A 679 7.44 28.93 -4.97
N SER A 680 6.70 29.76 -5.70
CA SER A 680 6.52 29.69 -7.15
C SER A 680 6.42 31.09 -7.76
N PRO A 681 6.87 31.27 -9.02
CA PRO A 681 6.85 32.57 -9.67
C PRO A 681 5.45 33.05 -10.02
N THR A 682 4.52 32.14 -10.30
CA THR A 682 3.17 32.48 -10.74
C THR A 682 2.12 31.77 -9.91
N HIS A 683 0.95 32.39 -9.77
CA HIS A 683 -0.20 31.80 -9.08
C HIS A 683 -0.57 30.43 -9.68
N LEU A 684 -0.56 30.31 -11.01
CA LEU A 684 -0.86 29.05 -11.70
C LEU A 684 0.12 27.93 -11.32
N LYS A 685 1.43 28.21 -11.30
CA LYS A 685 2.44 27.23 -10.85
C LYS A 685 2.27 26.88 -9.38
N ALA A 686 1.91 27.86 -8.54
CA ALA A 686 1.62 27.64 -7.14
C ALA A 686 0.38 26.74 -6.93
N VAL A 687 -0.67 26.93 -7.74
CA VAL A 687 -1.91 26.12 -7.76
C VAL A 687 -1.66 24.71 -8.30
N MET A 688 -0.87 24.55 -9.37
CA MET A 688 -0.46 23.23 -9.87
C MET A 688 0.45 22.50 -8.86
N GLY A 689 1.29 23.28 -8.17
CA GLY A 689 2.21 22.85 -7.14
C GLY A 689 3.17 21.72 -7.56
N ASN A 690 3.82 21.11 -6.57
CA ASN A 690 4.77 20.02 -6.78
C ASN A 690 4.26 18.73 -6.13
N PHE A 691 3.21 18.15 -6.72
CA PHE A 691 2.56 16.96 -6.19
C PHE A 691 3.52 15.77 -6.02
N LYS A 692 4.52 15.63 -6.91
CA LYS A 692 5.57 14.61 -6.78
C LYS A 692 6.40 14.81 -5.50
N LYS A 693 6.70 16.06 -5.11
CA LYS A 693 7.38 16.38 -3.85
C LYS A 693 6.45 16.00 -2.68
N LEU A 694 5.17 16.35 -2.73
CA LEU A 694 4.18 16.02 -1.69
C LEU A 694 4.00 14.50 -1.48
N VAL A 695 3.69 13.73 -2.52
CA VAL A 695 3.46 12.28 -2.42
C VAL A 695 4.73 11.51 -2.01
N SER A 696 5.91 12.07 -2.26
CA SER A 696 7.16 11.46 -1.82
C SER A 696 7.63 11.88 -0.42
N ALA A 697 6.96 12.85 0.21
CA ALA A 697 7.26 13.30 1.57
C ALA A 697 7.33 12.16 2.61
N PRO A 698 6.41 11.16 2.61
CA PRO A 698 6.48 10.04 3.56
C PRO A 698 7.75 9.20 3.44
N PHE A 699 8.35 9.15 2.25
CA PHE A 699 9.46 8.24 1.93
C PHE A 699 10.81 8.93 1.84
N LYS A 700 10.84 10.27 1.74
CA LYS A 700 12.04 11.04 1.40
C LYS A 700 12.34 12.18 2.37
N LYS A 701 11.94 12.04 3.64
CA LYS A 701 12.12 13.04 4.70
C LYS A 701 13.48 13.76 4.67
N LYS A 702 14.60 13.03 4.78
CA LYS A 702 15.96 13.62 4.76
C LYS A 702 16.25 14.40 3.48
N LYS A 703 15.83 13.87 2.33
CA LYS A 703 16.00 14.54 1.04
C LYS A 703 15.15 15.82 0.96
N MET A 704 13.93 15.80 1.52
CA MET A 704 13.05 16.98 1.53
C MET A 704 13.68 18.11 2.34
N ILE A 705 14.13 17.81 3.55
CA ILE A 705 14.78 18.77 4.46
C ILE A 705 16.03 19.36 3.81
N ASN A 706 16.91 18.53 3.25
CA ASN A 706 18.12 18.98 2.58
C ASN A 706 17.83 19.78 1.30
N SER A 707 16.64 19.64 0.71
CA SER A 707 16.23 20.35 -0.50
C SER A 707 15.47 21.65 -0.23
N LEU A 708 15.26 22.01 1.05
CA LEU A 708 14.62 23.28 1.39
C LEU A 708 15.49 24.44 0.91
N LYS A 709 14.86 25.39 0.24
CA LYS A 709 15.43 26.72 -0.02
C LYS A 709 15.12 27.65 1.16
N ASN A 710 15.76 28.81 1.19
CA ASN A 710 15.48 29.83 2.20
C ASN A 710 14.00 30.22 2.12
N GLY A 711 13.34 30.33 3.27
CA GLY A 711 11.89 30.55 3.39
C GLY A 711 11.02 29.30 3.21
N GLU A 712 11.56 28.18 2.71
CA GLU A 712 10.77 26.95 2.58
C GLU A 712 10.65 26.21 3.93
N ALA A 713 9.57 25.44 4.07
CA ALA A 713 9.36 24.59 5.25
C ALA A 713 8.94 23.16 4.90
N PHE A 714 9.32 22.23 5.76
CA PHE A 714 8.85 20.85 5.75
C PHE A 714 8.33 20.46 7.13
N GLY A 715 7.06 20.06 7.19
CA GLY A 715 6.41 19.57 8.38
C GLY A 715 6.11 18.08 8.29
N PHE A 716 6.16 17.39 9.42
CA PHE A 716 5.61 16.05 9.56
C PHE A 716 5.04 15.87 10.96
N GLY A 717 3.99 15.08 11.11
CA GLY A 717 3.34 14.86 12.39
C GLY A 717 2.55 13.58 12.44
N SER A 718 2.13 13.21 13.64
CA SER A 718 1.15 12.15 13.88
C SER A 718 -0.11 12.79 14.44
N PHE A 719 -1.27 12.34 13.96
CA PHE A 719 -2.54 12.74 14.53
C PHE A 719 -3.39 11.54 14.94
N LEU A 720 -4.15 11.74 16.00
CA LEU A 720 -5.23 10.87 16.46
C LEU A 720 -6.49 11.72 16.50
N GLY A 721 -7.60 11.25 15.96
CA GLY A 721 -8.86 11.95 16.09
C GLY A 721 -10.06 11.02 16.19
N PHE A 722 -11.21 11.60 16.49
CA PHE A 722 -12.50 10.95 16.31
C PHE A 722 -13.47 11.90 15.61
N GLU A 723 -14.37 11.35 14.78
CA GLU A 723 -15.54 11.99 14.19
C GLU A 723 -16.76 11.29 14.77
N ILE A 724 -17.78 12.05 15.11
CA ILE A 724 -19.15 11.57 15.28
C ILE A 724 -19.98 12.34 14.27
N GLU A 725 -20.51 11.64 13.28
CA GLU A 725 -21.47 12.17 12.32
C GLU A 725 -22.85 11.63 12.72
N THR A 726 -23.84 12.52 12.80
CA THR A 726 -25.24 12.10 12.94
C THR A 726 -26.12 12.84 11.96
N GLY A 727 -26.79 12.10 11.09
CA GLY A 727 -27.77 12.61 10.16
C GLY A 727 -29.20 12.33 10.63
N PHE A 728 -30.13 13.20 10.24
CA PHE A 728 -31.58 13.01 10.32
C PHE A 728 -32.14 13.29 8.94
N GLY A 729 -32.87 12.34 8.35
CA GLY A 729 -33.50 12.55 7.03
C GLY A 729 -34.69 11.64 6.77
N ASN A 730 -35.58 12.08 5.87
CA ASN A 730 -36.69 11.26 5.39
C ASN A 730 -36.20 10.23 4.36
N THR A 731 -36.88 9.08 4.27
CA THR A 731 -36.48 7.95 3.40
C THR A 731 -37.01 8.02 1.96
N GLY A 732 -37.29 9.22 1.44
CA GLY A 732 -37.86 9.42 0.10
C GLY A 732 -36.81 9.55 -1.01
N MET A 733 -37.25 9.57 -2.28
CA MET A 733 -36.37 9.88 -3.44
C MET A 733 -35.74 11.28 -3.34
N VAL A 734 -36.39 12.19 -2.62
CA VAL A 734 -35.82 13.49 -2.23
C VAL A 734 -35.71 13.49 -0.72
N ARG A 735 -34.47 13.40 -0.23
CA ARG A 735 -34.15 13.39 1.19
C ARG A 735 -33.80 14.81 1.62
N VAL A 736 -34.58 15.38 2.51
CA VAL A 736 -34.21 16.62 3.22
C VAL A 736 -33.66 16.20 4.56
N GLY A 737 -32.46 16.65 4.89
CA GLY A 737 -31.80 16.23 6.11
C GLY A 737 -31.00 17.31 6.81
N LEU A 738 -30.71 17.02 8.07
CA LEU A 738 -29.78 17.76 8.92
C LEU A 738 -28.71 16.79 9.38
N GLU A 739 -27.45 17.16 9.23
CA GLU A 739 -26.29 16.41 9.67
C GLU A 739 -25.51 17.26 10.68
N VAL A 740 -25.07 16.62 11.76
CA VAL A 740 -24.24 17.22 12.80
C VAL A 740 -22.95 16.43 12.86
N GLU A 741 -21.83 17.12 12.72
CA GLU A 741 -20.48 16.56 12.77
C GLU A 741 -19.79 17.05 14.04
N LEU A 742 -19.23 16.15 14.84
CA LEU A 742 -18.36 16.48 15.97
C LEU A 742 -17.00 15.85 15.73
N ASP A 743 -15.97 16.68 15.56
CA ASP A 743 -14.61 16.19 15.37
C ASP A 743 -13.71 16.60 16.54
N LYS A 744 -12.80 15.71 16.96
CA LYS A 744 -11.70 16.06 17.86
C LYS A 744 -10.42 15.51 17.31
N LYS A 745 -9.40 16.36 17.17
CA LYS A 745 -8.10 15.99 16.59
C LYS A 745 -6.96 16.40 17.50
N PHE A 746 -6.08 15.45 17.82
CA PHE A 746 -4.82 15.66 18.51
C PHE A 746 -3.69 15.47 17.51
N LEU A 747 -2.84 16.49 17.32
CA LEU A 747 -1.75 16.49 16.37
C LEU A 747 -0.44 16.83 17.07
N ASN A 748 0.52 15.93 16.99
CA ASN A 748 1.92 16.20 17.33
C ASN A 748 2.69 16.42 16.03
N LYS A 749 3.13 17.65 15.76
CA LYS A 749 3.84 18.01 14.53
C LYS A 749 5.22 18.58 14.82
N THR A 750 6.15 18.31 13.91
CA THR A 750 7.45 18.95 13.82
C THR A 750 7.49 19.72 12.50
N LEU A 751 7.71 21.03 12.54
CA LEU A 751 7.89 21.90 11.39
C LEU A 751 9.35 22.33 11.33
N ILE A 752 9.98 22.20 10.17
CA ILE A 752 11.35 22.62 9.92
C ILE A 752 11.26 23.73 8.87
N TYR A 753 11.64 24.93 9.26
CA TYR A 753 11.73 26.08 8.37
C TYR A 753 13.20 26.41 8.17
N LYS A 754 13.60 26.68 6.92
CA LYS A 754 14.97 27.08 6.62
C LYS A 754 15.02 28.59 6.44
N SER A 755 15.70 29.28 7.35
CA SER A 755 15.98 30.71 7.24
C SER A 755 17.26 30.95 6.42
N GLU A 756 17.71 32.20 6.36
CA GLU A 756 18.94 32.59 5.65
C GLU A 756 20.19 31.97 6.27
N ASP A 757 21.26 31.84 5.48
CA ASP A 757 22.59 31.36 5.93
C ASP A 757 22.62 30.01 6.63
N ALA A 758 21.88 29.02 6.11
CA ALA A 758 21.83 27.65 6.65
C ALA A 758 21.33 27.55 8.12
N LYS A 759 20.63 28.59 8.59
CA LYS A 759 19.91 28.56 9.86
C LYS A 759 18.56 27.85 9.67
N TYR A 760 18.16 27.08 10.69
CA TYR A 760 16.93 26.32 10.70
C TYR A 760 16.14 26.63 11.96
N GLU A 761 14.84 26.83 11.77
CA GLU A 761 13.88 26.89 12.85
C GLU A 761 13.15 25.55 12.92
N VAL A 762 13.25 24.86 14.06
CA VAL A 762 12.56 23.59 14.27
C VAL A 762 11.48 23.78 15.32
N THR A 763 10.22 23.77 14.89
CA THR A 763 9.06 23.89 15.79
C THR A 763 8.50 22.50 16.11
N ARG A 764 8.56 22.08 17.38
CA ARG A 764 7.80 20.94 17.90
C ARG A 764 6.52 21.47 18.53
N ALA A 765 5.37 21.12 17.95
CA ALA A 765 4.07 21.62 18.39
C ALA A 765 3.06 20.51 18.66
N LYS A 766 2.25 20.69 19.70
CA LYS A 766 1.07 19.90 20.03
C LYS A 766 -0.15 20.76 19.75
N ARG A 767 -1.07 20.25 18.92
CA ARG A 767 -2.30 20.93 18.53
C ARG A 767 -3.48 20.04 18.92
N THR A 768 -4.44 20.61 19.61
CA THR A 768 -5.72 19.97 19.93
C THR A 768 -6.82 20.79 19.32
N GLU A 769 -7.67 20.14 18.54
CA GLU A 769 -8.81 20.76 17.86
C GLU A 769 -10.09 20.03 18.24
N PHE A 770 -11.16 20.79 18.33
CA PHE A 770 -12.51 20.30 18.52
C PHE A 770 -13.44 21.11 17.62
N GLY A 771 -14.06 20.47 16.65
CA GLY A 771 -15.00 21.11 15.75
C GLY A 771 -16.42 20.58 15.92
N ILE A 772 -17.36 21.46 15.61
CA ILE A 772 -18.78 21.17 15.52
C ILE A 772 -19.24 21.69 14.15
N GLY A 773 -19.71 20.80 13.29
CA GLY A 773 -20.34 21.07 12.01
C GLY A 773 -21.84 20.82 12.07
N ILE A 774 -22.61 21.61 11.32
CA ILE A 774 -24.03 21.40 11.05
C ILE A 774 -24.26 21.64 9.56
N SER A 775 -24.79 20.66 8.85
CA SER A 775 -25.16 20.73 7.42
C SER A 775 -26.65 20.44 7.26
N GLY A 776 -27.41 21.35 6.66
CA GLY A 776 -28.75 21.09 6.16
C GLY A 776 -28.71 20.87 4.66
N PHE A 777 -29.20 19.74 4.17
CA PHE A 777 -29.07 19.34 2.76
C PHE A 777 -30.39 18.87 2.14
N ILE A 778 -30.44 18.94 0.81
CA ILE A 778 -31.43 18.23 -0.01
C ILE A 778 -30.66 17.24 -0.90
N GLU A 779 -30.97 15.97 -0.76
CA GLU A 779 -30.41 14.87 -1.53
C GLU A 779 -31.44 14.33 -2.52
N PHE A 780 -31.08 14.29 -3.80
CA PHE A 780 -31.92 13.79 -4.89
C PHE A 780 -31.43 12.40 -5.33
N PHE A 781 -32.35 11.44 -5.36
CA PHE A 781 -32.18 10.06 -5.84
C PHE A 781 -31.04 9.27 -5.18
N ASN A 782 -30.58 9.67 -3.98
CA ASN A 782 -29.38 9.14 -3.33
C ASN A 782 -28.09 9.28 -4.17
N ILE A 783 -28.06 10.23 -5.12
CA ILE A 783 -26.92 10.45 -6.03
C ILE A 783 -26.31 11.84 -5.83
N ILE A 784 -27.13 12.86 -5.54
CA ILE A 784 -26.70 14.25 -5.48
C ILE A 784 -27.20 14.89 -4.18
N SER A 785 -26.30 15.17 -3.24
CA SER A 785 -26.60 15.99 -2.05
C SER A 785 -26.23 17.44 -2.32
N ILE A 786 -27.13 18.36 -1.97
CA ILE A 786 -26.94 19.80 -2.12
C ILE A 786 -27.13 20.47 -0.76
N ASP A 787 -26.02 21.00 -0.22
CA ASP A 787 -26.01 21.74 1.05
C ASP A 787 -26.78 23.06 0.90
N LEU A 788 -27.91 23.18 1.60
CA LEU A 788 -28.64 24.44 1.70
C LEU A 788 -27.99 25.38 2.71
N ILE A 789 -27.52 24.81 3.83
CA ILE A 789 -26.86 25.53 4.92
C ILE A 789 -25.72 24.64 5.40
N LYS A 790 -24.53 25.19 5.56
CA LYS A 790 -23.43 24.55 6.28
C LYS A 790 -22.92 25.56 7.29
N ALA A 791 -22.66 25.14 8.51
CA ALA A 791 -22.03 25.96 9.52
C ALA A 791 -21.06 25.09 10.31
N SER A 792 -19.86 25.58 10.59
CA SER A 792 -18.93 24.90 11.46
C SER A 792 -18.24 25.87 12.40
N ILE A 793 -17.92 25.40 13.59
CA ILE A 793 -17.10 26.12 14.56
C ILE A 793 -16.01 25.17 15.04
N LEU A 794 -14.76 25.59 14.87
CA LEU A 794 -13.57 24.87 15.28
C LEU A 794 -12.88 25.63 16.42
N PHE A 795 -12.77 24.97 17.57
CA PHE A 795 -11.98 25.43 18.69
C PHE A 795 -10.63 24.74 18.66
N GLY A 796 -9.56 25.48 18.86
CA GLY A 796 -8.24 24.86 18.90
C GLY A 796 -7.26 25.52 19.85
N LYS A 797 -6.30 24.70 20.27
CA LYS A 797 -5.16 25.10 21.10
C LYS A 797 -3.91 24.50 20.49
N GLU A 798 -2.90 25.33 20.25
CA GLU A 798 -1.58 24.89 19.78
C GLU A 798 -0.52 25.38 20.76
N GLU A 799 0.33 24.48 21.22
CA GLU A 799 1.49 24.78 22.06
C GLU A 799 2.74 24.31 21.33
N GLY A 800 3.70 25.19 21.10
CA GLY A 800 4.89 24.88 20.34
C GLY A 800 6.16 25.45 20.97
N LYS A 801 7.26 24.71 20.81
CA LYS A 801 8.62 25.20 21.05
C LYS A 801 9.34 25.30 19.72
N THR A 802 9.83 26.49 19.37
CA THR A 802 10.64 26.74 18.17
C THR A 802 12.08 26.93 18.58
N TYR A 803 12.94 26.02 18.14
CA TYR A 803 14.38 26.05 18.38
C TYR A 803 15.08 26.71 17.19
N PHE A 804 16.04 27.59 17.46
CA PHE A 804 16.81 28.31 16.44
C PHE A 804 18.20 27.68 16.33
N LEU A 805 18.47 27.00 15.21
CA LEU A 805 19.70 26.23 15.02
C LEU A 805 20.52 26.77 13.84
N ASP A 806 21.83 26.81 14.02
CA ASP A 806 22.84 27.06 13.00
C ASP A 806 23.58 25.75 12.72
N LEU A 807 23.33 25.14 11.56
CA LEU A 807 23.96 23.87 11.21
C LEU A 807 25.43 23.99 10.79
N GLY A 808 26.00 25.21 10.83
CA GLY A 808 27.44 25.41 10.77
C GLY A 808 28.16 25.00 12.05
N LEU A 809 27.45 24.87 13.17
CA LEU A 809 27.99 24.47 14.47
C LEU A 809 27.73 22.98 14.74
N GLU A 810 28.78 22.20 14.99
CA GLU A 810 28.71 20.73 15.10
C GLU A 810 27.72 20.25 16.18
N ASP A 811 27.73 20.89 17.36
CA ASP A 811 26.83 20.54 18.46
C ASP A 811 25.35 20.77 18.11
N GLN A 812 25.07 21.80 17.30
CA GLN A 812 23.71 22.10 16.85
C GLN A 812 23.23 21.14 15.76
N VAL A 813 24.14 20.53 14.99
CA VAL A 813 23.79 19.44 14.06
C VAL A 813 23.28 18.22 14.82
N LYS A 814 23.85 17.91 15.99
CA LYS A 814 23.35 16.85 16.88
C LYS A 814 21.95 17.20 17.39
N ALA A 815 21.76 18.39 17.96
CA ALA A 815 20.46 18.86 18.44
C ALA A 815 19.39 18.85 17.33
N PHE A 816 19.74 19.30 16.12
CA PHE A 816 18.86 19.26 14.94
C PHE A 816 18.41 17.83 14.62
N ASN A 817 19.36 16.88 14.57
CA ASN A 817 19.05 15.50 14.26
C ASN A 817 18.12 14.88 15.30
N TYR A 818 18.31 15.20 16.58
CA TYR A 818 17.40 14.77 17.64
C TYR A 818 16.01 15.40 17.50
N LEU A 819 15.94 16.72 17.34
CA LEU A 819 14.69 17.46 17.19
C LEU A 819 13.84 16.95 16.01
N VAL A 820 14.51 16.61 14.91
CA VAL A 820 13.88 16.21 13.65
C VAL A 820 13.59 14.72 13.56
N TYR A 821 14.51 13.84 13.96
CA TYR A 821 14.40 12.40 13.66
C TYR A 821 13.99 11.54 14.86
N THR A 822 13.93 12.12 16.06
CA THR A 822 13.56 11.41 17.27
C THR A 822 12.38 12.09 17.97
N SER A 823 11.68 11.34 18.83
CA SER A 823 10.67 11.87 19.75
C SER A 823 11.18 12.04 21.17
N LYS A 824 12.46 11.72 21.42
CA LYS A 824 13.08 11.85 22.75
C LYS A 824 13.64 13.26 22.90
N ASP A 825 13.72 13.69 24.14
CA ASP A 825 14.49 14.86 24.54
C ASP A 825 15.91 14.38 24.86
N ASP A 826 16.91 15.15 24.44
CA ASP A 826 18.35 14.89 24.61
C ASP A 826 18.95 16.16 25.22
N THR A 827 19.97 16.01 26.07
CA THR A 827 20.59 17.14 26.78
C THR A 827 21.14 18.20 25.82
N SER A 828 21.54 17.81 24.60
CA SER A 828 21.97 18.77 23.55
C SER A 828 20.89 19.77 23.11
N ILE A 829 19.62 19.53 23.45
CA ILE A 829 18.51 20.45 23.14
C ILE A 829 18.38 21.54 24.21
N GLU A 830 18.83 21.29 25.44
CA GLU A 830 18.64 22.19 26.59
C GLU A 830 19.38 23.52 26.43
N GLU A 831 20.51 23.50 25.72
CA GLU A 831 21.34 24.68 25.46
C GLU A 831 20.87 25.51 24.25
N ILE A 832 19.95 24.99 23.43
CA ILE A 832 19.50 25.67 22.22
C ILE A 832 18.46 26.74 22.55
N PRO A 833 18.70 28.02 22.20
CA PRO A 833 17.70 29.08 22.38
C PRO A 833 16.40 28.72 21.69
N TYR A 834 15.29 28.88 22.40
CA TYR A 834 13.97 28.56 21.87
C TYR A 834 12.92 29.60 22.25
N SER A 835 11.87 29.71 21.44
CA SER A 835 10.66 30.44 21.78
C SER A 835 9.52 29.47 22.08
N GLU A 836 8.73 29.77 23.11
CA GLU A 836 7.50 29.04 23.45
C GLU A 836 6.29 29.82 22.95
N THR A 837 5.46 29.20 22.13
CA THR A 837 4.25 29.81 21.59
C THR A 837 3.02 29.02 22.01
N THR A 838 2.05 29.72 22.59
CA THR A 838 0.73 29.19 22.89
C THR A 838 -0.31 29.96 22.07
N LYS A 839 -1.01 29.25 21.18
CA LYS A 839 -2.12 29.78 20.39
C LYS A 839 -3.42 29.15 20.89
N LYS A 840 -4.44 29.98 21.11
CA LYS A 840 -5.83 29.54 21.20
C LYS A 840 -6.55 30.16 20.03
N TYR A 841 -7.40 29.41 19.35
CA TYR A 841 -8.17 29.96 18.25
C TYR A 841 -9.59 29.41 18.19
N ILE A 842 -10.45 30.23 17.61
CA ILE A 842 -11.83 29.90 17.26
C ILE A 842 -11.98 30.25 15.80
N GLU A 843 -12.33 29.27 14.99
CA GLU A 843 -12.63 29.41 13.57
C GLU A 843 -14.11 29.09 13.38
N GLY A 844 -14.81 29.89 12.59
CA GLY A 844 -16.23 29.71 12.32
C GLY A 844 -16.48 29.92 10.85
N ASN A 845 -17.03 28.91 10.18
CA ASN A 845 -17.39 28.94 8.78
C ASN A 845 -18.90 28.77 8.65
N TRP A 846 -19.51 29.42 7.66
CA TRP A 846 -20.88 29.11 7.28
C TRP A 846 -21.12 29.41 5.80
N THR A 847 -22.07 28.72 5.20
CA THR A 847 -22.57 28.92 3.84
C THR A 847 -24.09 28.73 3.84
N ILE A 848 -24.81 29.57 3.10
CA ILE A 848 -26.26 29.48 2.89
C ILE A 848 -26.55 29.67 1.40
N GLY A 849 -27.26 28.73 0.77
CA GLY A 849 -27.90 28.89 -0.55
C GLY A 849 -27.63 27.77 -1.56
N PHE A 850 -28.63 27.50 -2.41
CA PHE A 850 -28.67 26.43 -3.42
C PHE A 850 -28.12 26.84 -4.81
N LEU A 851 -28.19 28.15 -5.17
CA LEU A 851 -27.79 28.69 -6.49
C LEU A 851 -27.00 30.01 -6.41
N SER A 852 -27.25 30.77 -5.34
CA SER A 852 -26.43 31.91 -4.93
C SER A 852 -26.03 31.68 -3.47
N SER A 853 -24.83 31.17 -3.24
CA SER A 853 -24.36 30.89 -1.88
C SER A 853 -23.70 32.14 -1.31
N MET A 854 -24.16 32.58 -0.14
CA MET A 854 -23.42 33.51 0.70
C MET A 854 -22.74 32.69 1.79
N GLY A 855 -21.43 32.83 1.92
CA GLY A 855 -20.66 32.22 2.99
C GLY A 855 -19.94 33.26 3.81
N GLY A 856 -19.59 32.90 5.04
CA GLY A 856 -18.74 33.70 5.90
C GLY A 856 -17.72 32.83 6.62
N GLU A 857 -16.55 33.42 6.84
CA GLU A 857 -15.51 32.84 7.67
C GLU A 857 -15.15 33.85 8.76
N SER A 858 -14.80 33.37 9.93
CA SER A 858 -14.24 34.18 11.00
C SER A 858 -13.22 33.38 11.77
N ARG A 859 -12.12 34.02 12.15
CA ARG A 859 -11.01 33.39 12.85
C ARG A 859 -10.45 34.34 13.90
N TRP A 860 -10.40 33.86 15.13
CA TRP A 860 -9.96 34.62 16.30
C TRP A 860 -8.78 33.86 16.87
N ILE A 861 -7.63 34.49 17.01
CA ILE A 861 -6.39 33.84 17.47
C ILE A 861 -5.80 34.66 18.60
N TRP A 862 -5.72 34.07 19.78
CA TRP A 862 -4.93 34.58 20.89
C TRP A 862 -3.58 33.90 20.86
N GLU A 863 -2.51 34.66 20.75
CA GLU A 863 -1.15 34.14 20.64
C GLU A 863 -0.28 34.77 21.73
N VAL A 864 0.38 33.93 22.51
CA VAL A 864 1.36 34.32 23.51
C VAL A 864 2.67 33.66 23.14
N THR A 865 3.70 34.45 22.90
CA THR A 865 5.05 33.96 22.58
C THR A 865 6.02 34.44 23.63
N ARG A 866 6.65 33.50 24.35
CA ARG A 866 7.83 33.74 25.17
C ARG A 866 9.05 33.64 24.27
N LEU A 867 9.78 34.73 24.14
CA LEU A 867 11.01 34.82 23.36
C LEU A 867 12.16 34.14 24.12
N PRO A 868 13.28 33.83 23.43
CA PRO A 868 14.46 33.26 24.07
C PRO A 868 15.00 34.10 25.24
N ASP A 869 14.84 35.43 25.19
CA ASP A 869 15.24 36.36 26.26
C ASP A 869 14.26 36.40 27.45
N GLY A 870 13.23 35.55 27.45
CA GLY A 870 12.21 35.49 28.48
C GLY A 870 11.10 36.54 28.35
N LYS A 871 11.19 37.50 27.42
CA LYS A 871 10.12 38.48 27.20
C LYS A 871 8.90 37.85 26.55
N TYR A 872 7.73 38.41 26.83
CA TYR A 872 6.47 37.93 26.28
C TYR A 872 5.90 38.90 25.26
N LYS A 873 5.55 38.38 24.08
CA LYS A 873 4.72 39.05 23.08
C LYS A 873 3.32 38.46 23.12
N ARG A 874 2.30 39.33 23.10
CA ARG A 874 0.89 38.94 23.21
C ARG A 874 0.08 39.57 22.10
N TYR A 875 -0.56 38.74 21.30
CA TYR A 875 -1.34 39.15 20.14
C TYR A 875 -2.77 38.64 20.21
N PHE A 876 -3.70 39.45 19.71
CA PHE A 876 -5.01 39.01 19.27
C PHE A 876 -5.13 39.30 17.77
N ASN A 877 -5.21 38.25 16.97
CA ASN A 877 -5.47 38.35 15.53
C ASN A 877 -6.93 37.99 15.27
N TYR A 878 -7.62 38.87 14.55
CA TYR A 878 -8.99 38.68 14.10
C TYR A 878 -9.00 38.68 12.58
N PHE A 879 -9.69 37.71 12.00
CA PHE A 879 -9.96 37.63 10.58
C PHE A 879 -11.45 37.37 10.40
N THR A 880 -12.05 38.00 9.41
CA THR A 880 -13.37 37.60 8.96
C THR A 880 -13.54 37.89 7.48
N GLN A 881 -14.25 37.01 6.80
CA GLN A 881 -14.56 37.11 5.40
C GLN A 881 -16.06 36.89 5.17
N ILE A 882 -16.62 37.54 4.17
CA ILE A 882 -17.88 37.15 3.54
C ILE A 882 -17.57 36.85 2.08
N LYS A 883 -17.94 35.66 1.62
CA LYS A 883 -17.86 35.22 0.24
C LYS A 883 -19.27 35.25 -0.34
N THR A 884 -19.45 35.84 -1.51
CA THR A 884 -20.70 35.70 -2.28
C THR A 884 -20.37 35.02 -3.58
N TYR A 885 -21.04 33.91 -3.86
CA TYR A 885 -20.84 33.13 -5.08
C TYR A 885 -22.14 33.00 -5.86
N ARG A 886 -22.06 33.20 -7.18
CA ARG A 886 -23.18 32.96 -8.12
C ARG A 886 -22.79 31.83 -9.05
N PHE A 887 -23.43 30.67 -8.89
CA PHE A 887 -22.99 29.41 -9.51
C PHE A 887 -22.90 29.46 -11.04
N PHE A 888 -23.84 30.15 -11.70
CA PHE A 888 -23.91 30.22 -13.16
C PHE A 888 -22.98 31.24 -13.83
N VAL A 889 -22.37 32.14 -13.06
CA VAL A 889 -21.58 33.26 -13.61
C VAL A 889 -20.10 33.17 -13.21
N GLU A 890 -19.72 32.18 -12.38
CA GLU A 890 -18.37 32.07 -11.78
C GLU A 890 -17.90 33.41 -11.16
N GLU A 891 -18.82 34.21 -10.63
CA GLU A 891 -18.50 35.47 -9.97
C GLU A 891 -18.41 35.28 -8.46
N GLY A 892 -17.20 35.42 -7.91
CA GLY A 892 -16.91 35.42 -6.49
C GLY A 892 -16.51 36.80 -5.98
N LYS A 893 -17.22 37.34 -4.98
CA LYS A 893 -16.78 38.54 -4.25
C LYS A 893 -16.45 38.19 -2.81
N ASN A 894 -15.26 38.58 -2.38
CA ASN A 894 -14.66 38.26 -1.10
C ASN A 894 -14.42 39.55 -0.33
N TYR A 895 -15.19 39.78 0.73
CA TYR A 895 -15.08 40.94 1.60
C TYR A 895 -14.40 40.52 2.89
N GLN A 896 -13.15 40.91 3.07
CA GLN A 896 -12.31 40.52 4.20
C GLN A 896 -12.06 41.70 5.14
N ALA A 897 -11.92 41.40 6.42
CA ALA A 897 -11.41 42.32 7.43
C ALA A 897 -10.43 41.57 8.34
N LYS A 898 -9.22 42.11 8.52
CA LYS A 898 -8.20 41.56 9.41
C LYS A 898 -7.80 42.61 10.45
N GLY A 899 -8.04 42.32 11.72
CA GLY A 899 -7.60 43.14 12.84
C GLY A 899 -6.45 42.46 13.59
N LYS A 900 -5.49 43.23 14.07
CA LYS A 900 -4.44 42.75 14.98
C LYS A 900 -4.28 43.72 16.15
N ILE A 901 -4.23 43.19 17.36
CA ILE A 901 -3.95 43.97 18.58
C ILE A 901 -2.77 43.33 19.30
N GLU A 902 -1.83 44.15 19.75
CA GLU A 902 -0.71 43.77 20.60
C GLU A 902 -0.92 44.31 22.01
N PHE A 903 -0.60 43.49 23.03
CA PHE A 903 -0.86 43.81 24.43
C PHE A 903 0.41 43.75 25.28
N ALA A 904 0.51 44.66 26.26
CA ALA A 904 1.60 44.68 27.23
C ALA A 904 1.37 43.68 28.38
N ASP A 905 0.12 43.47 28.78
CA ASP A 905 -0.26 42.74 29.99
C ASP A 905 -0.85 41.35 29.72
N LYS A 906 -0.84 40.47 30.73
CA LYS A 906 -1.43 39.12 30.65
C LYS A 906 -2.97 39.14 30.52
N GLY A 907 -3.63 40.21 30.94
CA GLY A 907 -5.08 40.37 30.93
C GLY A 907 -5.66 40.82 29.58
N PHE A 908 -4.83 41.10 28.57
CA PHE A 908 -5.23 41.65 27.27
C PHE A 908 -6.03 42.97 27.42
N THR A 909 -5.58 43.85 28.32
CA THR A 909 -6.26 45.13 28.63
C THR A 909 -5.50 46.36 28.12
N LYS A 910 -4.17 46.37 28.23
CA LYS A 910 -3.27 47.48 27.87
C LYS A 910 -2.72 47.26 26.46
N ILE A 911 -3.31 47.96 25.48
CA ILE A 911 -2.94 47.91 24.07
C ILE A 911 -1.61 48.65 23.84
N LEU A 912 -0.65 47.98 23.19
CA LEU A 912 0.58 48.60 22.68
C LEU A 912 0.41 49.07 21.25
N ASN A 913 -0.15 48.21 20.40
CA ASN A 913 -0.35 48.48 18.99
C ASN A 913 -1.68 47.88 18.51
N ARG A 914 -2.29 48.50 17.49
CA ARG A 914 -3.52 48.03 16.86
C ARG A 914 -3.49 48.37 15.38
N SER A 915 -3.92 47.42 14.56
CA SER A 915 -4.13 47.58 13.13
C SER A 915 -5.47 46.97 12.73
N LEU A 916 -6.11 47.57 11.74
CA LEU A 916 -7.31 47.03 11.10
C LEU A 916 -7.16 47.27 9.60
N SER A 917 -7.06 46.17 8.87
CA SER A 917 -7.03 46.11 7.41
C SER A 917 -8.35 45.57 6.91
N LEU A 918 -8.79 46.05 5.75
CA LEU A 918 -9.97 45.60 5.05
C LEU A 918 -9.55 45.25 3.63
N SER A 919 -10.00 44.13 3.09
CA SER A 919 -9.68 43.77 1.70
C SER A 919 -10.97 43.44 0.94
N LEU A 920 -11.12 44.00 -0.25
CA LEU A 920 -12.13 43.59 -1.22
C LEU A 920 -11.40 42.83 -2.33
N ILE A 921 -11.61 41.52 -2.37
CA ILE A 921 -11.09 40.65 -3.40
C ILE A 921 -12.22 40.28 -4.35
N VAL A 922 -12.06 40.54 -5.64
CA VAL A 922 -12.97 40.10 -6.69
C VAL A 922 -12.20 39.15 -7.58
N ASP A 923 -12.75 37.94 -7.74
CA ASP A 923 -12.21 36.88 -8.59
C ASP A 923 -13.37 36.46 -9.51
N ASP A 924 -13.29 36.79 -10.79
CA ASP A 924 -14.32 36.45 -11.76
C ASP A 924 -13.73 35.70 -12.96
N GLY A 925 -14.46 34.72 -13.47
CA GLY A 925 -14.04 33.90 -14.62
C GLY A 925 -14.20 34.61 -15.97
N ARG A 926 -15.03 35.66 -16.04
CA ARG A 926 -15.45 36.33 -17.30
C ARG A 926 -15.76 37.82 -17.11
N THR A 927 -14.78 38.63 -16.72
CA THR A 927 -15.01 40.08 -16.56
C THR A 927 -15.33 40.73 -17.88
N THR A 928 -16.42 41.51 -17.96
CA THR A 928 -16.67 42.38 -19.11
C THR A 928 -16.12 43.79 -18.87
N VAL A 929 -15.88 44.55 -19.94
CA VAL A 929 -15.59 45.99 -19.87
C VAL A 929 -16.61 46.74 -19.00
N LYS A 930 -17.89 46.36 -19.07
CA LYS A 930 -18.98 46.95 -18.29
C LYS A 930 -18.81 46.68 -16.80
N ASP A 931 -18.31 45.52 -16.42
CA ASP A 931 -18.09 45.14 -15.03
C ASP A 931 -16.87 45.84 -14.45
N VAL A 932 -15.78 45.99 -15.23
CA VAL A 932 -14.64 46.83 -14.84
C VAL A 932 -15.06 48.28 -14.62
N ARG A 933 -15.91 48.86 -15.49
CA ARG A 933 -16.45 50.22 -15.32
C ARG A 933 -17.27 50.37 -14.02
N LYS A 934 -18.12 49.39 -13.70
CA LYS A 934 -18.88 49.37 -12.44
C LYS A 934 -17.95 49.24 -11.23
N LEU A 935 -16.94 48.38 -11.32
CA LEU A 935 -15.97 48.12 -10.26
C LEU A 935 -15.08 49.35 -10.02
N LYS A 936 -14.62 50.02 -11.08
CA LYS A 936 -13.95 51.33 -11.03
C LYS A 936 -14.80 52.36 -10.30
N LYS A 937 -16.06 52.54 -10.69
CA LYS A 937 -16.97 53.49 -10.02
C LYS A 937 -17.12 53.17 -8.53
N LYS A 938 -17.19 51.88 -8.17
CA LYS A 938 -17.23 51.41 -6.79
C LYS A 938 -15.95 51.76 -6.03
N VAL A 939 -14.78 51.51 -6.61
CA VAL A 939 -13.49 51.89 -6.03
C VAL A 939 -13.38 53.40 -5.88
N ASP A 940 -13.69 54.18 -6.92
CA ASP A 940 -13.74 55.66 -6.87
C ASP A 940 -14.63 56.17 -5.73
N ASN A 941 -15.77 55.53 -5.47
CA ASN A 941 -16.67 55.88 -4.37
C ASN A 941 -16.07 55.52 -3.00
N ILE A 942 -15.41 54.36 -2.88
CA ILE A 942 -14.76 53.88 -1.65
C ILE A 942 -13.58 54.79 -1.29
N VAL A 943 -12.71 55.08 -2.27
CA VAL A 943 -11.57 56.00 -2.13
C VAL A 943 -12.05 57.44 -2.01
N GLY A 944 -13.20 57.75 -2.62
CA GLY A 944 -13.83 59.05 -2.74
C GLY A 944 -13.01 60.07 -3.52
N LYS A 945 -12.39 59.60 -4.61
CA LYS A 945 -11.73 60.39 -5.64
C LYS A 945 -12.30 59.90 -6.97
N LYS A 946 -13.04 60.75 -7.71
CA LYS A 946 -13.51 60.40 -9.05
C LYS A 946 -12.31 60.24 -9.98
N GLY A 947 -12.29 59.19 -10.80
CA GLY A 947 -11.16 58.89 -11.68
C GLY A 947 -9.91 58.50 -10.89
N PHE A 948 -10.08 57.76 -9.79
CA PHE A 948 -8.97 57.36 -8.92
C PHE A 948 -7.85 56.67 -9.70
N PHE A 949 -8.23 55.87 -10.70
CA PHE A 949 -7.32 55.33 -11.70
C PHE A 949 -7.86 55.56 -13.11
N ALA A 950 -6.96 55.89 -14.04
CA ALA A 950 -7.29 55.98 -15.46
C ALA A 950 -7.49 54.57 -15.99
N TYR A 951 -8.61 54.35 -16.66
CA TYR A 951 -8.92 53.10 -17.34
C TYR A 951 -9.70 53.49 -18.59
N SER A 952 -9.07 53.31 -19.74
CA SER A 952 -9.60 53.61 -21.06
C SER A 952 -9.88 52.30 -21.79
N PRO A 953 -11.05 51.69 -21.54
CA PRO A 953 -11.41 50.41 -22.15
C PRO A 953 -11.46 50.46 -23.68
N GLU A 954 -11.49 51.65 -24.28
CA GLU A 954 -11.46 51.85 -25.73
C GLU A 954 -10.15 51.33 -26.37
N LEU A 955 -9.10 51.12 -25.57
CA LEU A 955 -7.80 50.60 -26.02
C LEU A 955 -7.75 49.06 -26.13
N TYR A 956 -8.79 48.34 -25.70
CA TYR A 956 -8.81 46.87 -25.70
C TYR A 956 -9.79 46.36 -26.77
N THR A 957 -9.33 45.47 -27.64
CA THR A 957 -10.09 44.97 -28.80
C THR A 957 -11.16 43.93 -28.44
N THR A 958 -11.17 43.41 -27.21
CA THR A 958 -12.10 42.38 -26.74
C THR A 958 -13.06 42.92 -25.68
N ASN A 959 -14.32 42.45 -25.72
CA ASN A 959 -15.34 42.80 -24.72
C ASN A 959 -15.20 42.06 -23.37
N HIS A 960 -14.22 41.15 -23.27
CA HIS A 960 -13.98 40.28 -22.12
C HIS A 960 -12.49 40.28 -21.74
N PHE A 961 -12.20 40.34 -20.43
CA PHE A 961 -10.84 40.28 -19.85
C PHE A 961 -10.45 38.89 -19.32
N GLU A 962 -11.25 37.87 -19.65
CA GLU A 962 -11.17 36.53 -19.07
C GLU A 962 -11.17 36.58 -17.53
N LYS A 963 -10.17 35.97 -16.87
CA LYS A 963 -10.01 35.99 -15.41
C LYS A 963 -9.37 37.29 -14.97
N THR A 964 -10.07 38.09 -14.15
CA THR A 964 -9.47 39.23 -13.47
C THR A 964 -9.42 39.05 -11.96
N HIS A 965 -8.35 39.55 -11.37
CA HIS A 965 -8.15 39.57 -9.93
C HIS A 965 -7.97 41.01 -9.49
N LEU A 966 -8.92 41.51 -8.71
CA LEU A 966 -8.85 42.81 -8.06
C LEU A 966 -8.75 42.62 -6.55
N ASP A 967 -7.70 43.16 -5.94
CA ASP A 967 -7.52 43.22 -4.48
C ASP A 967 -7.38 44.69 -4.05
N LEU A 968 -8.44 45.24 -3.47
CA LEU A 968 -8.41 46.54 -2.81
C LEU A 968 -8.19 46.33 -1.32
N SER A 969 -6.99 46.60 -0.83
CA SER A 969 -6.64 46.57 0.58
C SER A 969 -6.65 47.98 1.18
N ILE A 970 -7.28 48.15 2.35
CA ILE A 970 -7.49 49.42 3.03
C ILE A 970 -7.08 49.27 4.49
N ASP A 971 -6.03 49.97 4.89
CA ASP A 971 -5.57 50.06 6.27
C ASP A 971 -6.11 51.29 6.98
N ILE A 972 -6.67 51.10 8.17
CA ILE A 972 -7.10 52.20 9.03
C ILE A 972 -5.88 52.73 9.78
N THR A 973 -5.59 54.02 9.61
CA THR A 973 -4.43 54.65 10.25
C THR A 973 -4.60 54.73 11.78
N PRO A 974 -3.52 54.94 12.54
CA PRO A 974 -3.61 55.10 14.00
C PRO A 974 -4.59 56.20 14.43
N GLY A 975 -4.69 57.30 13.67
CA GLY A 975 -5.68 58.37 13.91
C GLY A 975 -7.12 57.90 13.71
N GLY A 976 -7.39 57.17 12.61
CA GLY A 976 -8.70 56.56 12.37
C GLY A 976 -9.11 55.58 13.48
N LEU A 977 -8.18 54.76 13.97
CA LEU A 977 -8.43 53.82 15.08
C LEU A 977 -8.72 54.54 16.41
N LYS A 978 -8.02 55.65 16.70
CA LYS A 978 -8.34 56.52 17.85
C LYS A 978 -9.74 57.11 17.72
N CYS A 979 -10.14 57.58 16.55
CA CYS A 979 -11.51 58.05 16.32
C CYS A 979 -12.55 56.93 16.56
N ILE A 980 -12.31 55.72 16.06
CA ILE A 980 -13.23 54.59 16.21
C ILE A 980 -13.38 54.16 17.68
N PHE A 981 -12.27 54.01 18.41
CA PHE A 981 -12.25 53.40 19.74
C PHE A 981 -12.35 54.40 20.89
N GLU A 982 -11.96 55.65 20.67
CA GLU A 982 -11.85 56.70 21.70
C GLU A 982 -12.63 57.97 21.33
N LYS A 983 -13.10 58.12 20.09
CA LYS A 983 -13.74 59.35 19.55
C LYS A 983 -12.82 60.58 19.54
N VAL A 984 -11.51 60.36 19.53
CA VAL A 984 -10.49 61.41 19.43
C VAL A 984 -10.17 61.64 17.95
N GLY A 985 -10.22 62.89 17.48
CA GLY A 985 -9.87 63.26 16.10
C GLY A 985 -10.92 62.93 15.03
N CYS A 986 -12.20 62.72 15.41
CA CYS A 986 -13.29 62.53 14.44
C CYS A 986 -13.79 63.87 13.86
N LEU A 987 -14.13 63.90 12.57
CA LEU A 987 -14.48 65.14 11.84
C LEU A 987 -15.99 65.42 11.70
N ALA A 988 -16.84 64.64 12.38
CA ALA A 988 -18.30 64.55 12.23
C ALA A 988 -19.01 65.78 11.61
N LYS A 989 -19.30 65.72 10.30
CA LYS A 989 -20.13 66.69 9.58
C LYS A 989 -21.18 65.99 8.70
N GLY A 990 -22.37 66.58 8.60
CA GLY A 990 -23.47 66.17 7.70
C GLY A 990 -24.65 65.43 8.38
N PRO A 991 -25.84 65.40 7.75
CA PRO A 991 -27.09 64.90 8.35
C PRO A 991 -27.11 63.40 8.64
N LYS A 992 -26.17 62.60 8.11
CA LYS A 992 -26.04 61.16 8.40
C LYS A 992 -24.96 60.82 9.44
N ALA A 993 -24.16 61.80 9.88
CA ALA A 993 -23.04 61.58 10.80
C ALA A 993 -23.51 60.99 12.16
N TYR A 994 -24.71 61.34 12.62
CA TYR A 994 -25.29 60.79 13.85
C TYR A 994 -25.52 59.26 13.76
N LYS A 995 -25.93 58.74 12.59
CA LYS A 995 -26.15 57.29 12.38
C LYS A 995 -24.84 56.50 12.49
N VAL A 996 -23.76 57.03 11.93
CA VAL A 996 -22.41 56.45 12.07
C VAL A 996 -21.92 56.59 13.51
N GLY A 997 -22.10 57.77 14.11
CA GLY A 997 -21.74 58.05 15.50
C GLY A 997 -22.40 57.11 16.50
N ASN A 998 -23.68 56.76 16.31
CA ASN A 998 -24.39 55.80 17.17
C ASN A 998 -23.82 54.39 17.06
N LYS A 999 -23.49 53.93 15.84
CA LYS A 999 -22.83 52.62 15.65
C LYS A 999 -21.44 52.58 16.28
N LEU A 1000 -20.66 53.64 16.13
CA LEU A 1000 -19.36 53.76 16.78
C LEU A 1000 -19.49 53.91 18.31
N LYS A 1001 -20.54 54.55 18.83
CA LYS A 1001 -20.84 54.59 20.28
C LYS A 1001 -21.08 53.18 20.82
N ALA A 1002 -21.82 52.35 20.10
CA ALA A 1002 -22.05 50.95 20.46
C ALA A 1002 -20.77 50.09 20.41
N ILE A 1003 -19.81 50.41 19.55
CA ILE A 1003 -18.48 49.79 19.56
C ILE A 1003 -17.72 50.24 20.82
N ARG A 1004 -17.69 51.54 21.10
CA ARG A 1004 -16.96 52.12 22.23
C ARG A 1004 -17.48 51.67 23.60
N SER A 1005 -18.77 51.37 23.73
CA SER A 1005 -19.36 50.86 24.97
C SER A 1005 -18.94 49.44 25.32
N LYS A 1006 -18.30 48.69 24.41
CA LYS A 1006 -17.75 47.36 24.72
C LYS A 1006 -16.55 47.51 25.66
N LYS A 1007 -16.58 46.86 26.82
CA LYS A 1007 -15.52 46.95 27.85
C LYS A 1007 -14.16 46.41 27.38
N SER A 1008 -14.12 45.35 26.56
CA SER A 1008 -12.88 44.69 26.13
C SER A 1008 -12.36 45.25 24.80
N PRO A 1009 -11.05 45.57 24.68
CA PRO A 1009 -10.40 45.94 23.41
C PRO A 1009 -10.69 44.97 22.26
N ILE A 1010 -10.69 43.67 22.56
CA ILE A 1010 -10.98 42.60 21.61
C ILE A 1010 -12.41 42.72 21.07
N LYS A 1011 -13.39 42.90 21.98
CA LYS A 1011 -14.80 43.08 21.59
C LYS A 1011 -15.01 44.35 20.75
N LYS A 1012 -14.26 45.44 21.04
CA LYS A 1012 -14.27 46.66 20.22
C LYS A 1012 -13.76 46.38 18.81
N MET A 1013 -12.64 45.68 18.67
CA MET A 1013 -12.05 45.34 17.37
C MET A 1013 -12.96 44.43 16.54
N VAL A 1014 -13.51 43.37 17.12
CA VAL A 1014 -14.45 42.48 16.43
C VAL A 1014 -15.69 43.24 15.95
N ALA A 1015 -16.24 44.14 16.79
CA ALA A 1015 -17.40 44.95 16.42
C ALA A 1015 -17.08 45.98 15.32
N ALA A 1016 -15.90 46.60 15.38
CA ALA A 1016 -15.43 47.51 14.34
C ALA A 1016 -15.23 46.77 13.01
N ALA A 1017 -14.45 45.69 13.00
CA ALA A 1017 -14.18 44.92 11.79
C ALA A 1017 -15.47 44.38 11.13
N ASN A 1018 -16.45 43.93 11.92
CA ASN A 1018 -17.77 43.56 11.40
C ASN A 1018 -18.56 44.75 10.80
N LEU A 1019 -18.51 45.92 11.44
CA LEU A 1019 -19.14 47.14 10.92
C LEU A 1019 -18.52 47.54 9.58
N PHE A 1020 -17.18 47.54 9.48
CA PHE A 1020 -16.46 47.90 8.27
C PHE A 1020 -16.67 46.89 7.14
N LYS A 1021 -16.57 45.58 7.43
CA LYS A 1021 -16.89 44.51 6.47
C LYS A 1021 -18.29 44.67 5.89
N ARG A 1022 -19.32 44.86 6.75
CA ARG A 1022 -20.71 45.08 6.30
C ARG A 1022 -20.88 46.38 5.52
N SER A 1023 -20.07 47.39 5.81
CA SER A 1023 -20.11 48.66 5.10
C SER A 1023 -19.45 48.55 3.72
N LEU A 1024 -18.44 47.71 3.53
CA LEU A 1024 -17.86 47.44 2.20
C LEU A 1024 -18.85 46.76 1.23
N LEU A 1025 -19.89 46.10 1.76
CA LEU A 1025 -21.01 45.59 0.95
C LEU A 1025 -21.92 46.71 0.44
N ASN A 1026 -21.89 47.91 1.05
CA ASN A 1026 -22.77 49.03 0.72
C ASN A 1026 -21.98 50.34 0.63
N GLU A 1027 -21.70 50.76 -0.60
CA GLU A 1027 -20.87 51.92 -0.94
C GLU A 1027 -21.26 53.19 -0.15
N GLY A 1028 -22.56 53.48 -0.05
CA GLY A 1028 -23.05 54.64 0.69
C GLY A 1028 -22.71 54.59 2.18
N LYS A 1029 -22.84 53.42 2.82
CA LYS A 1029 -22.48 53.24 4.23
C LYS A 1029 -20.98 53.40 4.46
N PHE A 1030 -20.14 52.87 3.56
CA PHE A 1030 -18.68 53.03 3.69
C PHE A 1030 -18.25 54.49 3.48
N ALA A 1031 -18.83 55.18 2.49
CA ALA A 1031 -18.58 56.59 2.24
C ALA A 1031 -18.97 57.47 3.44
N ASP A 1032 -20.10 57.19 4.09
CA ASP A 1032 -20.54 57.88 5.31
C ASP A 1032 -19.54 57.67 6.47
N ILE A 1033 -18.99 56.45 6.61
CA ILE A 1033 -17.97 56.16 7.62
C ILE A 1033 -16.67 56.89 7.31
N ARG A 1034 -16.18 56.85 6.07
CA ARG A 1034 -14.96 57.57 5.65
C ARG A 1034 -15.07 59.06 5.95
N LYS A 1035 -16.19 59.69 5.56
CA LYS A 1035 -16.46 61.11 5.87
C LYS A 1035 -16.45 61.40 7.37
N PHE A 1036 -16.97 60.48 8.18
CA PHE A 1036 -16.96 60.60 9.64
C PHE A 1036 -15.54 60.51 10.24
N LEU A 1037 -14.71 59.60 9.71
CA LEU A 1037 -13.33 59.40 10.17
C LEU A 1037 -12.38 60.52 9.77
N GLY A 1038 -12.65 61.24 8.67
CA GLY A 1038 -11.79 62.33 8.17
C GLY A 1038 -10.77 61.92 7.11
N PRO A 1039 -10.16 62.90 6.40
CA PRO A 1039 -9.09 62.64 5.43
C PRO A 1039 -7.83 62.12 6.13
N GLY A 1040 -7.10 61.20 5.49
CA GLY A 1040 -5.89 60.58 6.05
C GLY A 1040 -6.14 59.47 7.09
N SER A 1041 -7.40 59.16 7.40
CA SER A 1041 -7.76 58.08 8.33
C SER A 1041 -7.69 56.68 7.71
N LEU A 1042 -7.55 56.60 6.39
CA LEU A 1042 -7.42 55.36 5.61
C LEU A 1042 -6.19 55.49 4.70
N LYS A 1043 -5.44 54.40 4.57
CA LYS A 1043 -4.47 54.18 3.48
C LYS A 1043 -4.98 53.01 2.66
N GLY A 1044 -4.77 53.01 1.35
CA GLY A 1044 -5.17 51.88 0.55
C GLY A 1044 -4.21 51.54 -0.56
N GLU A 1045 -4.33 50.31 -1.01
CA GLU A 1045 -3.59 49.73 -2.12
C GLU A 1045 -4.59 48.99 -2.99
N LEU A 1046 -4.63 49.35 -4.27
CA LEU A 1046 -5.37 48.62 -5.29
C LEU A 1046 -4.39 47.82 -6.13
N LEU A 1047 -4.62 46.53 -6.21
CA LEU A 1047 -3.96 45.62 -7.14
C LEU A 1047 -4.96 45.13 -8.17
N PHE A 1048 -4.63 45.29 -9.44
CA PHE A 1048 -5.44 44.83 -10.56
C PHE A 1048 -4.58 44.00 -11.52
N SER A 1049 -5.06 42.80 -11.87
CA SER A 1049 -4.38 41.87 -12.77
C SER A 1049 -5.38 41.06 -13.59
N GLY A 1050 -5.02 40.66 -14.82
CA GLY A 1050 -5.85 39.86 -15.70
C GLY A 1050 -5.10 39.40 -16.95
N HIS A 1051 -5.60 38.37 -17.64
CA HIS A 1051 -4.86 37.68 -18.71
C HIS A 1051 -4.50 38.54 -19.93
N LEU A 1052 -5.32 39.57 -20.20
CA LEU A 1052 -5.15 40.53 -21.30
C LEU A 1052 -4.47 41.84 -20.85
N ILE A 1053 -4.17 41.95 -19.57
CA ILE A 1053 -3.24 42.95 -19.03
C ILE A 1053 -1.90 42.21 -19.05
N ASN A 1054 -1.02 42.56 -19.99
CA ASN A 1054 0.22 41.82 -20.22
C ASN A 1054 0.91 41.50 -18.87
N ASP A 1055 1.40 40.27 -18.66
CA ASP A 1055 1.84 39.74 -17.35
C ASP A 1055 2.91 40.61 -16.61
N GLN A 1056 3.46 41.62 -17.30
CA GLN A 1056 4.42 42.60 -16.81
C GLN A 1056 3.82 43.92 -16.30
N GLU A 1057 2.51 44.18 -16.49
CA GLU A 1057 1.86 45.46 -16.13
C GLU A 1057 0.80 45.29 -15.04
N PHE A 1058 1.23 44.98 -13.81
CA PHE A 1058 0.35 45.12 -12.65
C PHE A 1058 0.11 46.59 -12.36
N LEU A 1059 -1.16 47.01 -12.33
CA LEU A 1059 -1.49 48.36 -11.88
C LEU A 1059 -1.58 48.36 -10.35
N GLN A 1060 -0.48 48.72 -9.67
CA GLN A 1060 -0.44 48.94 -8.23
C GLN A 1060 -0.65 50.43 -7.93
N ILE A 1061 -1.76 50.76 -7.25
CA ILE A 1061 -2.08 52.16 -6.94
C ILE A 1061 -2.23 52.31 -5.43
N LYS A 1062 -1.38 53.16 -4.84
CA LYS A 1062 -1.39 53.51 -3.42
C LYS A 1062 -2.10 54.85 -3.20
N PHE A 1063 -2.89 54.96 -2.15
CA PHE A 1063 -3.65 56.19 -1.84
C PHE A 1063 -3.87 56.45 -0.36
#